data_AF-A0A0S4IMM1-F1
#
_entry.id   AF-A0A0S4IMM1-F1
#
_cell.length_a   1.000
_cell.length_b   1.000
_cell.length_c   1.000
_cell.angle_alpha   90.00
_cell.angle_beta   90.00
_cell.angle_gamma   90.00
#
_symmetry.space_group_name_H-M   'P 1'
#
loop_
_entity.id
_entity.type
_entity.pdbx_description
1 polymer ?
#
loop_
_entity_poly.entity_id
_entity_poly.type
_entity_poly.pdbx_seq_one_letter_code
_entity_poly.pdbx_strand_id
1 'polypeptide(L)'
;MSNYFLGNGVVWVQSTEEGDTSLEVTVPVVLPAGVRTKELTVLVKERDVLCIKYKESTLVQWRLYSRVSEDVEWRAVNSNVVVDLVKAEAATWPCLLRSSWNVNYFLGNGVVWVQSTEEGDTSLEVTVPVVLPAGVRTKELTVLVKERDVLCIKYKESTLVQWRLYSRVSEDVEWRAENSNVVVDLVKAEAATWPCLLNLPMRPDDALLTTTAELDVLFAKEVRPLPPVKVAPAAVEAKADGIDEEDLDRMLEETVQEVQELNMYVKAELKGMEEEEAEMKAKLQELEESLTTVEDEEAKETTKKQILLVEKMLEIHNKTRELRSHECTVETFLQTQVLDLRKSRINVGELNENETEAFLNDEERAMSAHELFAVGVGALQEQQIEQALHFLRLAAVHHRHSQSISILFRIYSELGSARGAYILLQRAKENDDLLDVTSNLQVAEMFDRGARHFPPIFGAAVYFYQRAARCGSVHAMIGLAQLFLRGSTTATTLNEEEREANIDKKKYHAWLEQAIGRGSGAALFIKGCMHLRGEHGCEKSYRVAKDYLERSGKCQPEIIKRSAGVNAALEKLRIEEDAASGNTTELGSPMSPPTPPTSPSGGLTTAPQRSAPKVDVAARLAALDNQSPLSPVEGAARKPAKKATGGSHAAASARSRAFWERATVTGTAVYVVYTLAFPLRVMFLPQFYTAIQWFLDLFGFGGSSSGLDARGLMM
;
A
#
# COMPACT_ATOMS: atom_id res chain seq x y z
N MET A 1 -0.86 40.36 -23.26
CA MET A 1 -0.28 40.07 -21.93
C MET A 1 -1.03 38.88 -21.35
N SER A 2 -0.41 37.72 -21.36
CA SER A 2 -0.99 36.47 -20.87
C SER A 2 -0.20 36.06 -19.63
N ASN A 3 -0.82 36.14 -18.45
CA ASN A 3 -0.20 35.78 -17.19
C ASN A 3 -0.44 34.30 -16.90
N TYR A 4 0.61 33.53 -16.64
CA TYR A 4 0.51 32.14 -16.18
C TYR A 4 1.22 32.01 -14.81
N PHE A 5 0.57 31.32 -13.87
CA PHE A 5 1.05 31.18 -12.49
C PHE A 5 1.78 29.85 -12.30
N LEU A 6 2.95 29.91 -11.67
CA LEU A 6 3.64 28.77 -11.06
C LEU A 6 3.49 28.90 -9.53
N GLY A 7 3.33 27.78 -8.84
CA GLY A 7 3.07 27.75 -7.39
C GLY A 7 3.97 28.67 -6.55
N ASN A 8 3.39 29.17 -5.44
CA ASN A 8 3.89 30.24 -4.57
C ASN A 8 4.11 31.59 -5.27
N GLY A 9 3.04 32.15 -5.84
CA GLY A 9 2.95 33.57 -6.21
C GLY A 9 3.86 34.04 -7.35
N VAL A 10 4.49 33.11 -8.07
CA VAL A 10 5.31 33.39 -9.25
C VAL A 10 4.39 33.67 -10.43
N VAL A 11 4.55 34.84 -11.05
CA VAL A 11 3.79 35.27 -12.22
C VAL A 11 4.74 35.46 -13.37
N TRP A 12 4.43 34.95 -14.55
CA TRP A 12 5.21 35.30 -15.74
C TRP A 12 4.29 35.70 -16.89
N VAL A 13 4.81 36.59 -17.73
CA VAL A 13 4.11 37.23 -18.82
C VAL A 13 4.96 37.08 -20.07
N GLN A 14 4.34 36.62 -21.16
CA GLN A 14 4.95 36.67 -22.48
C GLN A 14 4.06 37.49 -23.42
N SER A 15 4.71 38.16 -24.37
CA SER A 15 4.02 38.81 -25.48
C SER A 15 3.47 37.78 -26.46
N THR A 16 2.31 38.11 -27.04
CA THR A 16 1.62 37.28 -28.04
C THR A 16 1.78 37.81 -29.45
N GLU A 17 2.56 38.88 -29.63
CA GLU A 17 2.85 39.44 -30.96
C GLU A 17 3.85 38.54 -31.69
N GLU A 18 3.55 38.20 -32.95
CA GLU A 18 4.43 37.36 -33.77
C GLU A 18 5.81 38.03 -33.91
N GLY A 19 6.85 37.33 -33.44
CA GLY A 19 8.23 37.80 -33.46
C GLY A 19 8.75 38.37 -32.13
N ASP A 20 7.90 38.51 -31.11
CA ASP A 20 8.32 39.03 -29.81
C ASP A 20 8.93 37.92 -28.92
N THR A 21 10.19 38.14 -28.54
CA THR A 21 10.98 37.24 -27.70
C THR A 21 10.99 37.62 -26.23
N SER A 22 10.31 38.70 -25.83
CA SER A 22 10.30 39.17 -24.45
C SER A 22 9.48 38.29 -23.50
N LEU A 23 9.99 38.13 -22.28
CA LEU A 23 9.43 37.28 -21.22
C LEU A 23 9.68 37.94 -19.86
N GLU A 24 8.65 38.42 -19.18
CA GLU A 24 8.75 39.04 -17.85
C GLU A 24 8.35 38.01 -16.77
N VAL A 25 9.20 37.79 -15.76
CA VAL A 25 8.99 36.82 -14.68
C VAL A 25 9.04 37.54 -13.33
N THR A 26 7.93 37.58 -12.62
CA THR A 26 7.82 38.11 -11.26
C THR A 26 7.89 36.98 -10.22
N VAL A 27 8.89 37.04 -9.34
CA VAL A 27 9.15 36.05 -8.29
C VAL A 27 8.96 36.71 -6.91
N PRO A 28 8.04 36.24 -6.07
CA PRO A 28 7.97 36.70 -4.68
C PRO A 28 9.13 36.08 -3.90
N VAL A 29 9.93 36.92 -3.24
CA VAL A 29 11.08 36.47 -2.47
C VAL A 29 10.85 36.82 -1.00
N VAL A 30 10.79 35.80 -0.14
CA VAL A 30 10.76 35.98 1.31
C VAL A 30 12.19 36.19 1.79
N LEU A 31 12.55 37.43 2.11
CA LEU A 31 13.88 37.77 2.61
C LEU A 31 13.94 37.70 4.15
N PRO A 32 15.05 37.23 4.74
CA PRO A 32 15.28 37.32 6.19
C PRO A 32 15.22 38.77 6.69
N ALA A 33 14.82 38.97 7.95
CA ALA A 33 14.70 40.30 8.56
C ALA A 33 16.01 41.09 8.44
N GLY A 34 15.95 42.28 7.85
CA GLY A 34 17.09 43.19 7.67
C GLY A 34 17.79 43.12 6.30
N VAL A 35 17.43 42.17 5.44
CA VAL A 35 18.02 42.04 4.09
C VAL A 35 17.29 42.95 3.10
N ARG A 36 18.06 43.75 2.34
CA ARG A 36 17.52 44.61 1.28
C ARG A 36 17.57 43.89 -0.06
N THR A 37 16.53 44.05 -0.88
CA THR A 37 16.39 43.45 -2.22
C THR A 37 17.54 43.79 -3.19
N LYS A 38 18.30 44.85 -2.93
CA LYS A 38 19.49 45.25 -3.69
C LYS A 38 20.71 44.32 -3.51
N GLU A 39 20.67 43.42 -2.54
CA GLU A 39 21.77 42.47 -2.25
C GLU A 39 21.57 41.10 -2.94
N LEU A 40 20.55 40.99 -3.79
CA LEU A 40 20.28 39.81 -4.60
C LEU A 40 21.09 39.83 -5.89
N THR A 41 21.48 38.65 -6.35
CA THR A 41 22.10 38.44 -7.66
C THR A 41 21.21 37.53 -8.49
N VAL A 42 20.70 38.02 -9.61
CA VAL A 42 19.94 37.22 -10.60
C VAL A 42 20.85 36.93 -11.78
N LEU A 43 20.93 35.68 -12.20
CA LEU A 43 21.74 35.25 -13.34
C LEU A 43 21.11 34.04 -14.04
N VAL A 44 21.39 33.87 -15.33
CA VAL A 44 21.05 32.66 -16.08
C VAL A 44 22.32 31.84 -16.34
N LYS A 45 22.33 30.58 -15.90
CA LYS A 45 23.38 29.60 -16.21
C LYS A 45 22.98 28.75 -17.40
N GLU A 46 23.97 28.35 -18.21
CA GLU A 46 23.81 27.37 -19.30
C GLU A 46 22.71 27.72 -20.32
N ARG A 47 22.32 29.00 -20.37
CA ARG A 47 21.21 29.56 -21.20
C ARG A 47 19.83 28.98 -20.90
N ASP A 48 19.67 28.09 -19.91
CA ASP A 48 18.38 27.49 -19.58
C ASP A 48 18.12 27.35 -18.07
N VAL A 49 18.98 27.88 -17.20
CA VAL A 49 18.78 27.84 -15.73
C VAL A 49 18.77 29.24 -15.12
N LEU A 50 17.61 29.73 -14.66
CA LEU A 50 17.49 30.97 -13.89
C LEU A 50 17.86 30.73 -12.43
N CYS A 51 18.78 31.54 -11.90
CA CYS A 51 19.20 31.52 -10.50
C CYS A 51 19.01 32.89 -9.85
N ILE A 52 18.36 32.91 -8.68
CA ILE A 52 18.31 34.07 -7.78
C ILE A 52 19.11 33.71 -6.53
N LYS A 53 20.13 34.49 -6.22
CA LYS A 53 21.06 34.25 -5.12
C LYS A 53 21.07 35.41 -4.13
N TYR A 54 21.41 35.10 -2.90
CA TYR A 54 21.81 36.07 -1.89
C TYR A 54 23.18 35.64 -1.35
N LYS A 55 24.21 36.47 -1.57
CA LYS A 55 25.61 36.11 -1.36
C LYS A 55 25.96 34.81 -2.11
N GLU A 56 26.37 33.76 -1.39
CA GLU A 56 26.70 32.45 -1.96
C GLU A 56 25.53 31.46 -1.96
N SER A 57 24.44 31.79 -1.25
CA SER A 57 23.27 30.91 -1.12
C SER A 57 22.29 31.11 -2.27
N THR A 58 21.86 30.00 -2.87
CA THR A 58 20.87 30.00 -3.95
C THR A 58 19.47 29.99 -3.33
N LEU A 59 18.71 31.07 -3.54
CA LEU A 59 17.34 31.21 -3.05
C LEU A 59 16.34 30.53 -4.00
N VAL A 60 16.56 30.69 -5.31
CA VAL A 60 15.72 30.11 -6.36
C VAL A 60 16.61 29.59 -7.48
N GLN A 61 16.34 28.38 -7.94
CA GLN A 61 16.98 27.80 -9.13
C GLN A 61 15.92 27.08 -9.97
N TRP A 62 15.78 27.51 -11.22
CA TRP A 62 14.74 27.03 -12.12
C TRP A 62 15.30 26.75 -13.50
N ARG A 63 14.86 25.67 -14.14
CA ARG A 63 15.20 25.38 -15.53
C ARG A 63 14.09 25.92 -16.44
N LEU A 64 14.41 26.87 -17.31
CA LEU A 64 13.50 27.58 -18.22
C LEU A 64 13.18 26.75 -19.47
N TYR A 65 11.96 26.87 -20.01
CA TYR A 65 11.36 26.01 -21.05
C TYR A 65 12.24 25.79 -22.28
N SER A 66 12.84 26.88 -22.77
CA SER A 66 13.83 26.86 -23.83
C SER A 66 14.99 27.79 -23.47
N ARG A 67 15.97 27.89 -24.37
CA ARG A 67 17.12 28.76 -24.17
C ARG A 67 16.69 30.23 -24.14
N VAL A 68 17.29 30.99 -23.24
CA VAL A 68 17.18 32.45 -23.14
C VAL A 68 18.57 33.09 -23.26
N SER A 69 18.60 34.40 -23.50
CA SER A 69 19.83 35.19 -23.45
C SER A 69 20.49 35.07 -22.07
N GLU A 70 21.83 35.10 -22.04
CA GLU A 70 22.60 35.15 -20.79
C GLU A 70 22.48 36.53 -20.13
N ASP A 71 22.22 37.57 -20.93
CA ASP A 71 21.97 38.92 -20.47
C ASP A 71 20.53 39.02 -19.97
N VAL A 72 20.38 39.25 -18.67
CA VAL A 72 19.11 39.31 -17.97
C VAL A 72 19.00 40.64 -17.24
N GLU A 73 17.96 41.40 -17.55
CA GLU A 73 17.60 42.58 -16.78
C GLU A 73 16.66 42.18 -15.64
N TRP A 74 16.82 42.79 -14.47
CA TRP A 74 15.92 42.53 -13.36
C TRP A 74 15.79 43.77 -12.48
N ARG A 75 14.65 43.86 -11.80
CA ARG A 75 14.29 44.95 -10.91
C ARG A 75 13.58 44.41 -9.68
N ALA A 76 13.87 44.98 -8.51
CA ALA A 76 13.13 44.68 -7.29
C ALA A 76 11.94 45.64 -7.15
N VAL A 77 10.72 45.09 -7.03
CA VAL A 77 9.49 45.85 -6.80
C VAL A 77 8.84 45.31 -5.54
N ASN A 78 8.88 46.08 -4.45
CA ASN A 78 8.40 45.67 -3.13
C ASN A 78 9.06 44.36 -2.64
N SER A 79 8.27 43.32 -2.35
CA SER A 79 8.69 41.97 -1.95
C SER A 79 8.94 41.02 -3.13
N ASN A 80 8.94 41.53 -4.37
CA ASN A 80 9.06 40.74 -5.58
C ASN A 80 10.32 41.13 -6.37
N VAL A 81 10.91 40.13 -7.02
CA VAL A 81 11.97 40.28 -8.02
C VAL A 81 11.33 40.07 -9.39
N VAL A 82 11.36 41.09 -10.23
CA VAL A 82 10.90 41.03 -11.61
C VAL A 82 12.12 40.84 -12.50
N VAL A 83 12.10 39.82 -13.36
CA VAL A 83 13.20 39.38 -14.21
C VAL A 83 12.73 39.41 -15.66
N ASP A 84 13.37 40.22 -16.48
CA ASP A 84 13.11 40.35 -17.91
C ASP A 84 14.08 39.46 -18.68
N LEU A 85 13.52 38.46 -19.36
CA LEU A 85 14.22 37.43 -20.11
C LEU A 85 13.95 37.61 -21.61
N VAL A 86 14.94 37.29 -22.43
CA VAL A 86 14.80 37.27 -23.90
C VAL A 86 14.92 35.83 -24.39
N LYS A 87 13.85 35.29 -24.98
CA LYS A 87 13.82 33.94 -25.57
C LYS A 87 14.78 33.86 -26.77
N ALA A 88 15.48 32.74 -26.93
CA ALA A 88 16.32 32.48 -28.10
C ALA A 88 15.49 32.22 -29.37
N GLU A 89 14.23 31.82 -29.22
CA GLU A 89 13.30 31.52 -30.31
C GLU A 89 12.02 32.33 -30.14
N ALA A 90 11.44 32.80 -31.25
CA ALA A 90 10.18 33.56 -31.26
C ALA A 90 8.94 32.71 -30.95
N ALA A 91 9.12 31.43 -30.62
CA ALA A 91 8.03 30.52 -30.25
C ALA A 91 7.36 30.96 -28.94
N THR A 92 6.04 30.81 -28.89
CA THR A 92 5.25 31.01 -27.67
C THR A 92 5.53 29.86 -26.71
N TRP A 93 5.94 30.15 -25.48
CA TRP A 93 6.21 29.11 -24.49
C TRP A 93 4.88 28.63 -23.89
N PRO A 94 4.59 27.32 -23.86
CA PRO A 94 3.40 26.80 -23.19
C PRO A 94 3.53 26.86 -21.66
N CYS A 95 4.75 26.95 -21.12
CA CYS A 95 5.07 27.12 -19.70
C CYS A 95 6.43 27.82 -19.52
N LEU A 96 6.70 28.42 -18.36
CA LEU A 96 7.98 29.10 -18.10
C LEU A 96 9.14 28.12 -17.93
N LEU A 97 8.88 26.95 -17.33
CA LEU A 97 9.91 26.01 -16.92
C LEU A 97 9.99 24.82 -17.88
N ARG A 98 11.21 24.44 -18.26
CA ARG A 98 11.48 23.22 -19.02
C ARG A 98 11.19 22.11 -18.06
N SER A 99 10.21 21.32 -18.43
CA SER A 99 9.85 20.14 -17.67
C SER A 99 11.11 19.27 -17.53
N SER A 100 11.76 19.30 -16.37
CA SER A 100 12.01 18.02 -15.71
C SER A 100 10.62 17.48 -15.37
N TRP A 101 10.00 16.83 -16.36
CA TRP A 101 8.73 16.10 -16.38
C TRP A 101 8.09 15.74 -15.02
N ASN A 102 7.62 16.72 -14.23
CA ASN A 102 7.10 16.51 -12.87
C ASN A 102 6.09 17.56 -12.41
N VAL A 103 5.08 17.91 -13.23
CA VAL A 103 3.92 18.69 -12.71
C VAL A 103 2.56 18.11 -13.12
N ASN A 104 2.48 17.26 -14.16
CA ASN A 104 1.19 16.74 -14.63
C ASN A 104 0.83 15.34 -14.09
N TYR A 105 1.70 14.71 -13.28
CA TYR A 105 1.53 13.33 -12.79
C TYR A 105 1.42 13.23 -11.25
N PHE A 106 1.26 14.35 -10.55
CA PHE A 106 1.03 14.35 -9.11
C PHE A 106 -0.20 15.20 -8.81
N LEU A 107 -0.95 14.82 -7.79
CA LEU A 107 -1.96 15.70 -7.24
C LEU A 107 -1.25 16.94 -6.70
N GLY A 108 -1.53 18.08 -7.33
CA GLY A 108 -1.04 19.36 -6.84
C GLY A 108 -1.53 19.64 -5.42
N ASN A 109 -0.81 20.51 -4.71
CA ASN A 109 -1.25 20.96 -3.39
C ASN A 109 -2.66 21.55 -3.48
N GLY A 110 -3.58 21.03 -2.67
CA GLY A 110 -4.97 21.49 -2.61
C GLY A 110 -5.98 20.68 -3.42
N VAL A 111 -5.57 19.63 -4.15
CA VAL A 111 -6.54 18.68 -4.72
C VAL A 111 -7.16 17.87 -3.58
N VAL A 112 -8.49 17.83 -3.56
CA VAL A 112 -9.28 17.06 -2.59
C VAL A 112 -10.19 16.14 -3.37
N TRP A 113 -10.27 14.89 -2.96
CA TRP A 113 -11.26 13.97 -3.51
C TRP A 113 -12.01 13.28 -2.38
N VAL A 114 -13.24 12.91 -2.68
CA VAL A 114 -14.19 12.31 -1.76
C VAL A 114 -14.81 11.13 -2.45
N GLN A 115 -14.88 10.00 -1.76
CA GLN A 115 -15.68 8.85 -2.21
C GLN A 115 -16.68 8.46 -1.14
N SER A 116 -17.84 7.98 -1.57
CA SER A 116 -18.80 7.39 -0.66
C SER A 116 -18.34 6.01 -0.17
N THR A 117 -18.76 5.66 1.04
CA THR A 117 -18.56 4.32 1.62
C THR A 117 -19.86 3.64 2.02
N GLU A 118 -21.00 4.15 1.54
CA GLU A 118 -22.24 3.39 1.60
C GLU A 118 -22.13 2.18 0.66
N GLU A 119 -22.57 1.01 1.13
CA GLU A 119 -22.46 -0.22 0.34
C GLU A 119 -23.20 -0.07 -1.00
N GLY A 120 -22.46 -0.25 -2.10
CA GLY A 120 -22.99 -0.12 -3.46
C GLY A 120 -22.94 1.30 -4.03
N ASP A 121 -22.52 2.31 -3.26
CA ASP A 121 -22.36 3.68 -3.78
C ASP A 121 -21.05 3.82 -4.57
N THR A 122 -21.22 4.25 -5.82
CA THR A 122 -20.14 4.42 -6.79
C THR A 122 -19.75 5.88 -6.97
N SER A 123 -20.29 6.82 -6.19
CA SER A 123 -20.00 8.24 -6.30
C SER A 123 -18.57 8.61 -5.90
N LEU A 124 -17.98 9.49 -6.70
CA LEU A 124 -16.62 10.01 -6.53
C LEU A 124 -16.62 11.50 -6.89
N GLU A 125 -16.31 12.38 -5.94
CA GLU A 125 -16.17 13.82 -6.17
C GLU A 125 -14.69 14.18 -6.17
N VAL A 126 -14.21 14.86 -7.20
CA VAL A 126 -12.82 15.35 -7.30
C VAL A 126 -12.83 16.87 -7.44
N THR A 127 -12.28 17.56 -6.45
CA THR A 127 -12.09 19.00 -6.44
C THR A 127 -10.67 19.34 -6.86
N VAL A 128 -10.53 19.94 -8.04
CA VAL A 128 -9.25 20.37 -8.61
C VAL A 128 -9.15 21.89 -8.53
N PRO A 129 -8.18 22.46 -7.79
CA PRO A 129 -7.92 23.89 -7.86
C PRO A 129 -7.34 24.23 -9.24
N VAL A 130 -8.01 25.12 -9.97
CA VAL A 130 -7.59 25.55 -11.30
C VAL A 130 -7.36 27.05 -11.29
N VAL A 131 -6.13 27.48 -11.57
CA VAL A 131 -5.80 28.89 -11.73
C VAL A 131 -5.97 29.25 -13.20
N LEU A 132 -7.03 30.00 -13.51
CA LEU A 132 -7.31 30.47 -14.87
C LEU A 132 -6.65 31.84 -15.13
N PRO A 133 -6.20 32.12 -16.38
CA PRO A 133 -5.72 33.44 -16.76
C PRO A 133 -6.78 34.53 -16.57
N ALA A 134 -6.35 35.76 -16.33
CA ALA A 134 -7.24 36.91 -16.12
C ALA A 134 -8.20 37.10 -17.32
N GLY A 135 -9.51 37.13 -17.05
CA GLY A 135 -10.56 37.29 -18.05
C GLY A 135 -11.14 35.98 -18.59
N VAL A 136 -10.55 34.82 -18.30
CA VAL A 136 -11.10 33.51 -18.68
C VAL A 136 -12.18 33.10 -17.70
N ARG A 137 -13.39 32.80 -18.21
CA ARG A 137 -14.48 32.28 -17.39
C ARG A 137 -14.37 30.77 -17.26
N THR A 138 -14.65 30.26 -16.06
CA THR A 138 -14.66 28.81 -15.77
C THR A 138 -15.60 27.99 -16.67
N LYS A 139 -16.60 28.63 -17.30
CA LYS A 139 -17.51 28.01 -18.28
C LYS A 139 -16.84 27.65 -19.63
N GLU A 140 -15.65 28.17 -19.90
CA GLU A 140 -14.88 27.87 -21.13
C GLU A 140 -13.99 26.63 -20.98
N LEU A 141 -14.01 26.00 -19.80
CA LEU A 141 -13.34 24.73 -19.57
C LEU A 141 -14.15 23.59 -20.15
N THR A 142 -13.45 22.55 -20.57
CA THR A 142 -14.03 21.27 -20.96
C THR A 142 -13.42 20.17 -20.10
N VAL A 143 -14.29 19.43 -19.41
CA VAL A 143 -13.91 18.26 -18.62
C VAL A 143 -14.44 17.03 -19.33
N LEU A 144 -13.59 16.03 -19.53
CA LEU A 144 -13.94 14.81 -20.23
C LEU A 144 -13.14 13.64 -19.68
N VAL A 145 -13.73 12.45 -19.69
CA VAL A 145 -13.03 11.19 -19.41
C VAL A 145 -12.77 10.47 -20.73
N LYS A 146 -11.51 10.11 -20.98
CA LYS A 146 -11.10 9.27 -22.11
C LYS A 146 -10.86 7.85 -21.63
N GLU A 147 -11.19 6.88 -22.48
CA GLU A 147 -10.86 5.46 -22.27
C GLU A 147 -11.38 4.87 -20.94
N ARG A 148 -12.36 5.55 -20.32
CA ARG A 148 -12.95 5.25 -19.01
C ARG A 148 -12.01 5.34 -17.82
N ASP A 149 -10.74 5.73 -17.98
CA ASP A 149 -9.78 5.82 -16.87
C ASP A 149 -8.88 7.07 -16.93
N VAL A 150 -9.03 7.94 -17.93
CA VAL A 150 -8.22 9.18 -18.04
C VAL A 150 -9.09 10.42 -17.92
N LEU A 151 -9.00 11.14 -16.79
CA LEU A 151 -9.63 12.44 -16.59
C LEU A 151 -8.82 13.55 -17.27
N CYS A 152 -9.47 14.33 -18.13
CA CYS A 152 -8.88 15.46 -18.84
C CYS A 152 -9.65 16.76 -18.53
N ILE A 153 -8.94 17.80 -18.10
CA ILE A 153 -9.46 19.17 -18.00
C ILE A 153 -8.73 20.01 -19.04
N LYS A 154 -9.45 20.65 -19.93
CA LYS A 154 -8.90 21.44 -21.03
C LYS A 154 -9.48 22.85 -21.07
N TYR A 155 -8.69 23.77 -21.60
CA TYR A 155 -9.12 25.08 -22.02
C TYR A 155 -8.83 25.24 -23.51
N LYS A 156 -9.89 25.34 -24.34
CA LYS A 156 -9.77 25.28 -25.81
C LYS A 156 -8.97 24.03 -26.24
N GLU A 157 -7.87 24.21 -26.97
CA GLU A 157 -7.00 23.12 -27.42
C GLU A 157 -5.93 22.72 -26.36
N SER A 158 -5.78 23.49 -25.29
CA SER A 158 -4.74 23.26 -24.27
C SER A 158 -5.24 22.35 -23.15
N THR A 159 -4.51 21.27 -22.88
CA THR A 159 -4.76 20.39 -21.74
C THR A 159 -4.16 20.98 -20.47
N LEU A 160 -5.01 21.27 -19.49
CA LEU A 160 -4.61 21.77 -18.17
C LEU A 160 -4.26 20.63 -17.22
N VAL A 161 -5.09 19.58 -17.22
CA VAL A 161 -4.92 18.40 -16.37
C VAL A 161 -5.18 17.15 -17.19
N GLN A 162 -4.32 16.15 -17.03
CA GLN A 162 -4.52 14.82 -17.58
C GLN A 162 -4.06 13.79 -16.54
N TRP A 163 -5.02 13.07 -15.97
CA TRP A 163 -4.78 12.13 -14.87
C TRP A 163 -5.34 10.77 -15.22
N ARG A 164 -4.53 9.73 -14.98
CA ARG A 164 -5.00 8.35 -15.00
C ARG A 164 -5.55 7.98 -13.63
N LEU A 165 -6.85 7.73 -13.58
CA LEU A 165 -7.58 7.34 -12.38
C LEU A 165 -7.22 5.91 -11.96
N TYR A 166 -7.51 5.57 -10.71
CA TYR A 166 -7.20 4.26 -10.14
C TYR A 166 -7.88 3.11 -10.88
N SER A 167 -9.17 3.26 -11.18
CA SER A 167 -9.98 2.28 -11.92
C SER A 167 -10.94 2.99 -12.87
N ARG A 168 -11.71 2.19 -13.63
CA ARG A 168 -12.65 2.68 -14.62
C ARG A 168 -13.80 3.46 -13.97
N VAL A 169 -14.22 4.51 -14.65
CA VAL A 169 -15.38 5.36 -14.32
C VAL A 169 -16.31 5.46 -15.53
N SER A 170 -17.53 5.93 -15.31
CA SER A 170 -18.47 6.28 -16.37
C SER A 170 -17.88 7.34 -17.31
N GLU A 171 -18.24 7.27 -18.59
CA GLU A 171 -17.87 8.28 -19.60
C GLU A 171 -18.65 9.59 -19.37
N ASP A 172 -19.85 9.48 -18.80
CA ASP A 172 -20.68 10.63 -18.44
C ASP A 172 -20.12 11.28 -17.17
N VAL A 173 -19.67 12.52 -17.31
CA VAL A 173 -19.06 13.31 -16.24
C VAL A 173 -19.85 14.58 -16.03
N GLU A 174 -20.35 14.76 -14.81
CA GLU A 174 -20.91 16.04 -14.38
C GLU A 174 -19.79 16.87 -13.74
N TRP A 175 -19.74 18.16 -14.05
CA TRP A 175 -18.76 19.03 -13.42
C TRP A 175 -19.33 20.44 -13.25
N ARG A 176 -18.82 21.11 -12.23
CA ARG A 176 -19.21 22.47 -11.86
C ARG A 176 -17.97 23.27 -11.50
N ALA A 177 -18.04 24.57 -11.73
CA ALA A 177 -16.98 25.48 -11.33
C ALA A 177 -17.43 26.30 -10.12
N GLU A 178 -16.71 26.15 -9.02
CA GLU A 178 -16.95 26.85 -7.77
C GLU A 178 -15.74 27.74 -7.46
N ASN A 179 -15.89 29.05 -7.66
CA ASN A 179 -14.83 30.04 -7.50
C ASN A 179 -13.60 29.72 -8.39
N SER A 180 -12.51 29.26 -7.77
CA SER A 180 -11.25 28.86 -8.42
C SER A 180 -11.05 27.34 -8.46
N ASN A 181 -12.09 26.57 -8.16
CA ASN A 181 -12.05 25.11 -8.16
C ASN A 181 -12.97 24.56 -9.24
N VAL A 182 -12.51 23.50 -9.89
CA VAL A 182 -13.32 22.64 -10.75
C VAL A 182 -13.68 21.42 -9.92
N VAL A 183 -14.97 21.24 -9.66
CA VAL A 183 -15.49 20.07 -8.98
C VAL A 183 -16.05 19.13 -10.03
N VAL A 184 -15.57 17.90 -10.04
CA VAL A 184 -15.90 16.85 -11.00
C VAL A 184 -16.58 15.71 -10.25
N ASP A 185 -17.82 15.44 -10.62
CA ASP A 185 -18.60 14.32 -10.09
C ASP A 185 -18.46 13.13 -11.08
N LEU A 186 -17.91 12.05 -10.57
CA LEU A 186 -17.60 10.82 -11.28
C LEU A 186 -18.38 9.66 -10.69
N VAL A 187 -18.67 8.66 -11.52
CA VAL A 187 -19.29 7.41 -11.11
C VAL A 187 -18.32 6.26 -11.39
N LYS A 188 -17.86 5.58 -10.34
CA LYS A 188 -16.99 4.39 -10.45
C LYS A 188 -17.73 3.25 -11.18
N ALA A 189 -16.99 2.48 -11.97
CA ALA A 189 -17.54 1.26 -12.59
C ALA A 189 -17.81 0.15 -11.56
N GLU A 190 -17.03 0.13 -10.47
CA GLU A 190 -17.13 -0.85 -9.39
C GLU A 190 -17.34 -0.12 -8.06
N ALA A 191 -18.13 -0.71 -7.17
CA ALA A 191 -18.41 -0.18 -5.83
C ALA A 191 -17.21 -0.30 -4.86
N ALA A 192 -16.05 -0.82 -5.31
CA ALA A 192 -14.86 -0.97 -4.50
C ALA A 192 -14.33 0.40 -4.02
N THR A 193 -13.82 0.43 -2.78
CA THR A 193 -13.17 1.60 -2.21
C THR A 193 -11.79 1.78 -2.82
N TRP A 194 -11.51 2.97 -3.35
CA TRP A 194 -10.22 3.24 -4.00
C TRP A 194 -9.13 3.53 -2.94
N PRO A 195 -7.96 2.87 -3.02
CA PRO A 195 -6.84 3.09 -2.10
C PRO A 195 -6.04 4.38 -2.41
N CYS A 196 -6.22 4.94 -3.61
CA CYS A 196 -5.66 6.20 -4.05
C CYS A 196 -6.49 6.71 -5.23
N LEU A 197 -6.31 7.99 -5.60
CA LEU A 197 -7.03 8.57 -6.75
C LEU A 197 -6.36 8.20 -8.07
N LEU A 198 -5.03 8.21 -8.09
CA LEU A 198 -4.23 8.08 -9.31
C LEU A 198 -3.53 6.73 -9.37
N ASN A 199 -3.53 6.12 -10.55
CA ASN A 199 -2.69 4.97 -10.87
C ASN A 199 -1.57 5.42 -11.81
N LEU A 200 -0.39 5.68 -11.23
CA LEU A 200 0.74 6.25 -11.93
C LEU A 200 2.03 5.48 -11.64
N PRO A 201 2.62 4.82 -12.66
CA PRO A 201 3.90 4.16 -12.49
C PRO A 201 5.00 5.19 -12.21
N MET A 202 6.02 4.78 -11.46
CA MET A 202 7.26 5.53 -11.27
C MET A 202 8.23 5.21 -12.39
N ARG A 203 9.20 6.10 -12.57
CA ARG A 203 10.27 5.85 -13.52
C ARG A 203 11.24 4.79 -12.96
N PRO A 204 11.85 3.96 -13.81
CA PRO A 204 12.85 2.99 -13.37
C PRO A 204 14.10 3.63 -12.73
N ASP A 205 14.42 4.88 -13.10
CA ASP A 205 15.57 5.66 -12.65
C ASP A 205 15.22 6.68 -11.54
N ASP A 206 14.06 6.53 -10.90
CA ASP A 206 13.65 7.42 -9.81
C ASP A 206 14.62 7.30 -8.63
N ALA A 207 15.13 8.43 -8.15
CA ALA A 207 16.13 8.49 -7.07
C ALA A 207 15.63 7.90 -5.74
N LEU A 208 14.31 7.71 -5.60
CA LEU A 208 13.72 7.08 -4.42
C LEU A 208 13.87 5.55 -4.43
N LEU A 209 14.08 4.94 -5.60
CA LEU A 209 14.30 3.51 -5.75
C LEU A 209 15.72 3.14 -5.30
N THR A 210 15.82 2.04 -4.55
CA THR A 210 17.12 1.47 -4.17
C THR A 210 17.70 0.76 -5.37
N THR A 211 18.94 1.13 -5.74
CA THR A 211 19.59 0.56 -6.93
C THR A 211 19.91 -0.92 -6.74
N THR A 212 20.14 -1.65 -7.83
CA THR A 212 20.52 -3.08 -7.74
C THR A 212 21.81 -3.27 -6.95
N ALA A 213 22.80 -2.40 -7.13
CA ALA A 213 24.05 -2.45 -6.37
C ALA A 213 23.83 -2.21 -4.87
N GLU A 214 22.97 -1.26 -4.49
CA GLU A 214 22.60 -1.04 -3.09
C GLU A 214 21.85 -2.24 -2.50
N LEU A 215 20.98 -2.87 -3.29
CA LEU A 215 20.30 -4.10 -2.88
C LEU A 215 21.28 -5.25 -2.69
N ASP A 216 22.23 -5.45 -3.61
CA ASP A 216 23.25 -6.49 -3.50
C ASP A 216 24.07 -6.31 -2.21
N VAL A 217 24.39 -5.07 -1.83
CA VAL A 217 25.03 -4.78 -0.54
C VAL A 217 24.15 -5.16 0.65
N LEU A 218 22.84 -4.87 0.61
CA LEU A 218 21.90 -5.29 1.64
C LEU A 218 21.82 -6.82 1.74
N PHE A 219 21.72 -7.51 0.61
CA PHE A 219 21.69 -8.97 0.55
C PHE A 219 22.97 -9.62 1.06
N ALA A 220 24.14 -9.10 0.66
CA ALA A 220 25.44 -9.62 1.12
C ALA A 220 25.63 -9.45 2.64
N LYS A 221 25.04 -8.40 3.23
CA LYS A 221 25.08 -8.15 4.67
C LYS A 221 24.22 -9.15 5.46
N GLU A 222 22.97 -9.34 5.03
CA GLU A 222 22.00 -10.22 5.71
C GLU A 222 22.25 -11.71 5.45
N VAL A 223 22.67 -12.04 4.22
CA VAL A 223 22.80 -13.41 3.73
C VAL A 223 24.24 -13.63 3.29
N ARG A 224 25.11 -13.91 4.27
CA ARG A 224 26.54 -14.10 4.02
C ARG A 224 26.81 -15.35 3.19
N PRO A 225 27.82 -15.34 2.33
CA PRO A 225 28.23 -16.52 1.58
C PRO A 225 28.78 -17.58 2.54
N LEU A 226 28.44 -18.83 2.26
CA LEU A 226 29.00 -19.99 2.94
C LEU A 226 30.43 -20.24 2.43
N PRO A 227 31.31 -20.85 3.25
CA PRO A 227 32.61 -21.31 2.78
C PRO A 227 32.48 -22.16 1.52
N PRO A 228 33.45 -22.08 0.58
CA PRO A 228 33.46 -22.94 -0.60
C PRO A 228 33.44 -24.41 -0.16
N VAL A 229 32.74 -25.24 -0.92
CA VAL A 229 32.71 -26.69 -0.71
C VAL A 229 34.15 -27.19 -0.84
N LYS A 230 34.75 -27.63 0.27
CA LYS A 230 36.18 -27.98 0.33
C LYS A 230 36.51 -29.05 -0.70
N VAL A 231 37.36 -28.70 -1.67
CA VAL A 231 38.51 -29.55 -2.02
C VAL A 231 39.61 -29.20 -1.01
N ALA A 232 40.36 -30.20 -0.53
CA ALA A 232 41.28 -30.16 0.64
C ALA A 232 42.09 -28.84 0.87
N PRO A 233 42.40 -28.48 2.14
CA PRO A 233 42.62 -27.08 2.53
C PRO A 233 44.07 -26.59 2.35
N ALA A 234 44.23 -25.30 2.07
CA ALA A 234 45.46 -24.56 2.35
C ALA A 234 45.17 -23.49 3.40
N ALA A 235 45.74 -23.66 4.59
CA ALA A 235 45.71 -22.68 5.67
C ALA A 235 46.58 -21.47 5.30
N VAL A 236 46.09 -20.26 5.55
CA VAL A 236 46.92 -19.04 5.53
C VAL A 236 46.66 -18.31 6.84
N GLU A 237 47.64 -18.37 7.73
CA GLU A 237 47.75 -17.52 8.91
C GLU A 237 48.30 -16.15 8.48
N ALA A 238 47.64 -15.07 8.91
CA ALA A 238 48.16 -13.71 8.76
C ALA A 238 48.42 -13.10 10.14
N LYS A 239 49.67 -12.71 10.38
CA LYS A 239 50.10 -11.90 11.53
C LYS A 239 49.78 -10.43 11.28
N ALA A 240 49.36 -9.71 12.32
CA ALA A 240 49.28 -8.26 12.33
C ALA A 240 50.09 -7.70 13.51
N ASP A 241 50.99 -6.76 13.21
CA ASP A 241 51.78 -5.98 14.18
C ASP A 241 51.18 -4.59 14.36
N GLY A 242 51.09 -4.15 15.61
CA GLY A 242 51.29 -2.74 16.02
C GLY A 242 50.10 -1.77 15.94
N ILE A 243 49.19 -1.83 16.92
CA ILE A 243 48.31 -0.71 17.29
C ILE A 243 48.19 -0.68 18.84
N ASP A 244 48.00 0.51 19.40
CA ASP A 244 48.00 0.84 20.85
C ASP A 244 47.00 -0.02 21.66
N GLU A 245 47.50 -0.72 22.69
CA GLU A 245 46.88 -1.93 23.27
C GLU A 245 45.48 -1.69 23.89
N GLU A 246 45.21 -0.56 24.55
CA GLU A 246 43.96 -0.41 25.33
C GLU A 246 42.72 0.01 24.52
N ASP A 247 42.87 0.78 23.44
CA ASP A 247 41.77 1.09 22.51
C ASP A 247 41.64 0.00 21.42
N LEU A 248 42.75 -0.68 21.11
CA LEU A 248 42.75 -1.84 20.21
C LEU A 248 42.09 -3.04 20.86
N ASP A 249 42.30 -3.31 22.15
CA ASP A 249 41.69 -4.45 22.84
C ASP A 249 40.17 -4.30 22.97
N ARG A 250 39.64 -3.08 23.19
CA ARG A 250 38.18 -2.84 23.19
C ARG A 250 37.58 -3.00 21.80
N MET A 251 38.22 -2.42 20.77
CA MET A 251 37.76 -2.57 19.38
C MET A 251 37.97 -4.00 18.86
N LEU A 252 39.01 -4.71 19.30
CA LEU A 252 39.23 -6.13 19.02
C LEU A 252 38.20 -6.97 19.73
N GLU A 253 37.85 -6.72 21.00
CA GLU A 253 36.82 -7.50 21.69
C GLU A 253 35.44 -7.30 21.05
N GLU A 254 35.07 -6.07 20.67
CA GLU A 254 33.82 -5.78 19.95
C GLU A 254 33.81 -6.41 18.54
N THR A 255 34.88 -6.25 17.76
CA THR A 255 34.98 -6.86 16.41
C THR A 255 35.16 -8.39 16.45
N VAL A 256 35.81 -8.93 17.47
CA VAL A 256 35.97 -10.38 17.68
C VAL A 256 34.65 -10.98 18.13
N GLN A 257 33.85 -10.32 18.98
CA GLN A 257 32.50 -10.79 19.31
C GLN A 257 31.58 -10.81 18.09
N GLU A 258 31.56 -9.75 17.29
CA GLU A 258 30.77 -9.73 16.04
C GLU A 258 31.23 -10.80 15.05
N VAL A 259 32.54 -10.91 14.81
CA VAL A 259 33.10 -11.94 13.92
C VAL A 259 32.87 -13.34 14.50
N GLN A 260 32.87 -13.54 15.82
CA GLN A 260 32.56 -14.83 16.44
C GLN A 260 31.09 -15.20 16.32
N GLU A 261 30.16 -14.30 16.64
CA GLU A 261 28.71 -14.54 16.52
C GLU A 261 28.27 -14.77 15.07
N LEU A 262 28.81 -14.00 14.12
CA LEU A 262 28.52 -14.16 12.69
C LEU A 262 29.13 -15.44 12.12
N ASN A 263 30.28 -15.87 12.66
CA ASN A 263 30.85 -17.17 12.36
C ASN A 263 30.00 -18.30 12.97
N MET A 264 29.23 -18.06 14.05
CA MET A 264 28.29 -19.06 14.58
C MET A 264 27.09 -19.28 13.65
N TYR A 265 26.47 -18.25 13.09
CA TYR A 265 25.33 -18.43 12.16
C TYR A 265 25.74 -19.19 10.90
N VAL A 266 26.84 -18.77 10.26
CA VAL A 266 27.39 -19.46 9.08
C VAL A 266 27.78 -20.90 9.40
N LYS A 267 28.39 -21.15 10.58
CA LYS A 267 28.70 -22.52 11.04
C LYS A 267 27.43 -23.34 11.30
N ALA A 268 26.39 -22.73 11.86
CA ALA A 268 25.13 -23.40 12.16
C ALA A 268 24.37 -23.76 10.86
N GLU A 269 24.30 -22.84 9.90
CA GLU A 269 23.72 -23.11 8.57
C GLU A 269 24.50 -24.21 7.86
N LEU A 270 25.83 -24.13 7.85
CA LEU A 270 26.69 -25.16 7.24
C LEU A 270 26.50 -26.53 7.91
N LYS A 271 26.49 -26.58 9.25
CA LYS A 271 26.22 -27.81 10.01
C LYS A 271 24.84 -28.39 9.69
N GLY A 272 23.82 -27.53 9.61
CA GLY A 272 22.47 -27.94 9.23
C GLY A 272 22.42 -28.51 7.82
N MET A 273 23.15 -27.92 6.87
CA MET A 273 23.25 -28.46 5.52
C MET A 273 23.97 -29.82 5.49
N GLU A 274 25.09 -29.95 6.20
CA GLU A 274 25.84 -31.22 6.28
C GLU A 274 25.02 -32.34 6.94
N GLU A 275 24.28 -32.03 8.01
CA GLU A 275 23.38 -32.98 8.68
C GLU A 275 22.24 -33.41 7.75
N GLU A 276 21.61 -32.47 7.04
CA GLU A 276 20.54 -32.77 6.09
C GLU A 276 21.06 -33.62 4.91
N GLU A 277 22.25 -33.32 4.39
CA GLU A 277 22.91 -34.11 3.35
C GLU A 277 23.20 -35.54 3.83
N ALA A 278 23.71 -35.70 5.04
CA ALA A 278 24.00 -37.00 5.64
C ALA A 278 22.72 -37.83 5.85
N GLU A 279 21.64 -37.21 6.34
CA GLU A 279 20.34 -37.86 6.50
C GLU A 279 19.75 -38.31 5.17
N MET A 280 19.82 -37.46 4.12
CA MET A 280 19.34 -37.83 2.79
C MET A 280 20.15 -38.99 2.20
N LYS A 281 21.47 -39.00 2.36
CA LYS A 281 22.33 -40.11 1.91
C LYS A 281 22.05 -41.41 2.67
N ALA A 282 21.87 -41.34 4.00
CA ALA A 282 21.54 -42.49 4.81
C ALA A 282 20.19 -43.11 4.40
N LYS A 283 19.16 -42.27 4.20
CA LYS A 283 17.85 -42.71 3.70
C LYS A 283 17.93 -43.31 2.30
N LEU A 284 18.73 -42.73 1.42
CA LEU A 284 18.94 -43.27 0.08
C LEU A 284 19.56 -44.67 0.14
N GLN A 285 20.60 -44.86 0.95
CA GLN A 285 21.22 -46.17 1.15
C GLN A 285 20.24 -47.19 1.73
N GLU A 286 19.46 -46.82 2.76
CA GLU A 286 18.43 -47.68 3.35
C GLU A 286 17.37 -48.11 2.31
N LEU A 287 16.91 -47.17 1.48
CA LEU A 287 15.94 -47.45 0.43
C LEU A 287 16.52 -48.35 -0.68
N GLU A 288 17.77 -48.14 -1.08
CA GLU A 288 18.48 -48.99 -2.04
C GLU A 288 18.66 -50.42 -1.51
N GLU A 289 19.05 -50.58 -0.25
CA GLU A 289 19.14 -51.88 0.41
C GLU A 289 17.76 -52.56 0.47
N SER A 290 16.71 -51.81 0.83
CA SER A 290 15.34 -52.34 0.84
C SER A 290 14.88 -52.80 -0.55
N LEU A 291 15.27 -52.10 -1.62
CA LEU A 291 14.91 -52.47 -2.99
C LEU A 291 15.47 -53.85 -3.39
N THR A 292 16.61 -54.26 -2.82
CA THR A 292 17.20 -55.58 -3.07
C THR A 292 16.51 -56.72 -2.33
N THR A 293 15.74 -56.42 -1.29
CA THR A 293 15.11 -57.42 -0.39
C THR A 293 13.60 -57.54 -0.58
N VAL A 294 12.94 -56.52 -1.11
CA VAL A 294 11.51 -56.54 -1.43
C VAL A 294 11.26 -57.47 -2.61
N GLU A 295 10.35 -58.43 -2.46
CA GLU A 295 9.94 -59.33 -3.55
C GLU A 295 8.70 -58.84 -4.31
N ASP A 296 7.81 -58.10 -3.63
CA ASP A 296 6.57 -57.56 -4.18
C ASP A 296 6.81 -56.42 -5.19
N GLU A 297 6.17 -56.50 -6.36
CA GLU A 297 6.39 -55.54 -7.45
C GLU A 297 5.78 -54.16 -7.16
N GLU A 298 4.62 -54.09 -6.48
CA GLU A 298 4.02 -52.80 -6.10
C GLU A 298 4.89 -52.07 -5.08
N ALA A 299 5.35 -52.80 -4.04
CA ALA A 299 6.32 -52.27 -3.09
C ALA A 299 7.63 -51.83 -3.76
N LYS A 300 8.20 -52.61 -4.69
CA LYS A 300 9.39 -52.20 -5.48
C LYS A 300 9.17 -50.88 -6.22
N GLU A 301 8.01 -50.69 -6.86
CA GLU A 301 7.71 -49.44 -7.56
C GLU A 301 7.61 -48.26 -6.60
N THR A 302 7.00 -48.44 -5.42
CA THR A 302 6.92 -47.38 -4.40
C THR A 302 8.31 -47.00 -3.87
N THR A 303 9.16 -47.98 -3.58
CA THR A 303 10.55 -47.75 -3.15
C THR A 303 11.35 -47.03 -4.23
N LYS A 304 11.22 -47.42 -5.51
CA LYS A 304 11.86 -46.70 -6.63
C LYS A 304 11.43 -45.23 -6.71
N LYS A 305 10.14 -44.93 -6.51
CA LYS A 305 9.64 -43.55 -6.46
C LYS A 305 10.24 -42.77 -5.28
N GLN A 306 10.38 -43.40 -4.12
CA GLN A 306 11.02 -42.78 -2.95
C GLN A 306 12.51 -42.51 -3.17
N ILE A 307 13.25 -43.44 -3.78
CA ILE A 307 14.65 -43.23 -4.16
C ILE A 307 14.77 -42.02 -5.08
N LEU A 308 13.95 -41.95 -6.14
CA LEU A 308 13.94 -40.82 -7.08
C LEU A 308 13.67 -39.48 -6.38
N LEU A 309 12.75 -39.45 -5.41
CA LEU A 309 12.47 -38.25 -4.61
C LEU A 309 13.71 -37.83 -3.81
N VAL A 310 14.36 -38.75 -3.11
CA VAL A 310 15.53 -38.46 -2.28
C VAL A 310 16.73 -38.04 -3.14
N GLU A 311 16.98 -38.70 -4.27
CA GLU A 311 17.99 -38.30 -5.25
C GLU A 311 17.78 -36.86 -5.74
N LYS A 312 16.54 -36.52 -6.10
CA LYS A 312 16.20 -35.16 -6.56
C LYS A 312 16.34 -34.12 -5.46
N MET A 313 16.01 -34.46 -4.21
CA MET A 313 16.23 -33.56 -3.06
C MET A 313 17.71 -33.32 -2.80
N LEU A 314 18.54 -34.36 -2.91
CA LEU A 314 19.99 -34.26 -2.75
C LEU A 314 20.62 -33.42 -3.88
N GLU A 315 20.16 -33.61 -5.13
CA GLU A 315 20.57 -32.81 -6.28
C GLU A 315 20.30 -31.32 -6.06
N ILE A 316 19.09 -30.97 -5.62
CA ILE A 316 18.72 -29.58 -5.34
C ILE A 316 19.50 -29.03 -4.14
N HIS A 317 19.65 -29.81 -3.06
CA HIS A 317 20.41 -29.40 -1.89
C HIS A 317 21.85 -29.04 -2.25
N ASN A 318 22.52 -29.86 -3.06
CA ASN A 318 23.90 -29.60 -3.52
C ASN A 318 23.97 -28.34 -4.38
N LYS A 319 23.00 -28.12 -5.28
CA LYS A 319 22.90 -26.88 -6.08
C LYS A 319 22.68 -25.64 -5.19
N THR A 320 21.82 -25.74 -4.18
CA THR A 320 21.63 -24.68 -3.18
C THR A 320 22.96 -24.40 -2.45
N ARG A 321 23.69 -25.44 -2.02
CA ARG A 321 24.97 -25.31 -1.31
C ARG A 321 26.05 -24.64 -2.16
N GLU A 322 26.10 -24.97 -3.44
CA GLU A 322 27.01 -24.35 -4.42
C GLU A 322 26.66 -22.87 -4.62
N LEU A 323 25.39 -22.54 -4.87
CA LEU A 323 24.95 -21.15 -5.03
C LEU A 323 25.21 -20.31 -3.77
N ARG A 324 24.95 -20.87 -2.58
CA ARG A 324 25.23 -20.20 -1.29
C ARG A 324 26.72 -19.98 -1.03
N SER A 325 27.62 -20.61 -1.79
CA SER A 325 29.07 -20.38 -1.68
C SER A 325 29.57 -19.15 -2.44
N HIS A 326 28.76 -18.62 -3.35
CA HIS A 326 29.03 -17.38 -4.06
C HIS A 326 28.49 -16.17 -3.29
N GLU A 327 28.95 -14.97 -3.67
CA GLU A 327 28.42 -13.72 -3.11
C GLU A 327 26.91 -13.61 -3.33
N CYS A 328 26.21 -13.13 -2.30
CA CYS A 328 24.77 -12.97 -2.33
C CYS A 328 24.41 -11.67 -3.06
N THR A 329 23.83 -11.81 -4.24
CA THR A 329 23.23 -10.75 -5.05
C THR A 329 21.72 -10.99 -5.12
N VAL A 330 20.97 -10.02 -5.62
CA VAL A 330 19.52 -10.18 -5.87
C VAL A 330 19.26 -11.45 -6.70
N GLU A 331 20.06 -11.68 -7.75
CA GLU A 331 19.87 -12.83 -8.65
C GLU A 331 20.16 -14.16 -7.94
N THR A 332 21.32 -14.28 -7.28
CA THR A 332 21.70 -15.53 -6.60
C THR A 332 20.77 -15.82 -5.42
N PHE A 333 20.29 -14.79 -4.72
CA PHE A 333 19.28 -14.93 -3.68
C PHE A 333 17.96 -15.50 -4.24
N LEU A 334 17.43 -14.92 -5.32
CA LEU A 334 16.17 -15.39 -5.92
C LEU A 334 16.29 -16.82 -6.46
N GLN A 335 17.43 -17.17 -7.06
CA GLN A 335 17.69 -18.54 -7.51
C GLN A 335 17.71 -19.51 -6.33
N THR A 336 18.38 -19.16 -5.23
CA THR A 336 18.44 -19.96 -4.00
C THR A 336 17.04 -20.18 -3.43
N GLN A 337 16.24 -19.11 -3.26
CA GLN A 337 14.87 -19.22 -2.72
C GLN A 337 13.96 -20.09 -3.59
N VAL A 338 14.13 -20.03 -4.91
CA VAL A 338 13.39 -20.90 -5.84
C VAL A 338 13.78 -22.36 -5.66
N LEU A 339 15.07 -22.66 -5.47
CA LEU A 339 15.54 -24.03 -5.21
C LEU A 339 15.02 -24.56 -3.87
N ASP A 340 15.03 -23.74 -2.81
CA ASP A 340 14.51 -24.14 -1.49
C ASP A 340 13.01 -24.46 -1.54
N LEU A 341 12.25 -23.66 -2.28
CA LEU A 341 10.83 -23.94 -2.56
C LEU A 341 10.64 -25.19 -3.42
N ARG A 342 11.49 -25.43 -4.42
CA ARG A 342 11.45 -26.66 -5.23
C ARG A 342 11.74 -27.89 -4.37
N LYS A 343 12.76 -27.84 -3.51
CA LYS A 343 13.05 -28.91 -2.57
C LYS A 343 11.86 -29.19 -1.65
N SER A 344 11.24 -28.13 -1.14
CA SER A 344 10.03 -28.23 -0.32
C SER A 344 8.83 -28.81 -1.08
N ARG A 345 8.72 -28.59 -2.40
CA ARG A 345 7.69 -29.22 -3.26
C ARG A 345 7.95 -30.71 -3.46
N ILE A 346 9.21 -31.11 -3.68
CA ILE A 346 9.59 -32.52 -3.82
C ILE A 346 9.29 -33.29 -2.53
N ASN A 347 9.50 -32.69 -1.36
CA ASN A 347 9.10 -33.26 -0.07
C ASN A 347 7.60 -33.61 0.02
N VAL A 348 6.74 -32.95 -0.78
CA VAL A 348 5.29 -33.21 -0.85
C VAL A 348 4.92 -34.07 -2.06
N GLY A 349 5.91 -34.63 -2.77
CA GLY A 349 5.73 -35.53 -3.91
C GLY A 349 5.62 -34.86 -5.28
N GLU A 350 5.79 -33.54 -5.36
CA GLU A 350 5.73 -32.81 -6.64
C GLU A 350 7.13 -32.70 -7.27
N LEU A 351 7.37 -33.54 -8.28
CA LEU A 351 8.67 -33.65 -8.97
C LEU A 351 8.83 -32.66 -10.14
N ASN A 352 7.74 -32.07 -10.64
CA ASN A 352 7.82 -31.19 -11.80
C ASN A 352 8.59 -29.90 -11.47
N GLU A 353 9.45 -29.49 -12.41
CA GLU A 353 10.24 -28.26 -12.25
C GLU A 353 9.34 -27.05 -12.04
N ASN A 354 8.26 -26.96 -12.81
CA ASN A 354 7.26 -25.90 -12.73
C ASN A 354 5.91 -26.45 -12.29
N GLU A 355 5.04 -25.56 -11.82
CA GLU A 355 3.64 -25.91 -11.61
C GLU A 355 2.94 -26.00 -12.96
N THR A 356 2.29 -27.13 -13.24
CA THR A 356 1.52 -27.36 -14.46
C THR A 356 0.14 -27.89 -14.11
N GLU A 357 -0.84 -27.54 -14.93
CA GLU A 357 -2.19 -28.07 -14.86
C GLU A 357 -2.67 -28.26 -16.29
N ALA A 358 -3.12 -29.47 -16.63
CA ALA A 358 -3.56 -29.80 -17.98
C ALA A 358 -5.04 -29.46 -18.13
N PHE A 359 -5.44 -28.97 -19.31
CA PHE A 359 -6.86 -28.88 -19.66
C PHE A 359 -7.43 -30.29 -19.81
N LEU A 360 -8.57 -30.57 -19.18
CA LEU A 360 -9.28 -31.82 -19.35
C LEU A 360 -10.07 -31.82 -20.66
N ASN A 361 -10.72 -30.69 -20.96
CA ASN A 361 -11.60 -30.54 -22.13
C ASN A 361 -11.28 -29.26 -22.93
N ASP A 362 -11.68 -29.24 -24.21
CA ASP A 362 -11.53 -28.05 -25.07
C ASP A 362 -12.36 -26.84 -24.58
N GLU A 363 -13.44 -27.09 -23.83
CA GLU A 363 -14.25 -26.05 -23.19
C GLU A 363 -13.42 -25.26 -22.17
N GLU A 364 -12.63 -25.96 -21.34
CA GLU A 364 -11.77 -25.32 -20.34
C GLU A 364 -10.68 -24.49 -20.98
N ARG A 365 -10.14 -24.97 -22.11
CA ARG A 365 -9.14 -24.24 -22.90
C ARG A 365 -9.71 -22.96 -23.53
N ALA A 366 -11.00 -22.93 -23.82
CA ALA A 366 -11.68 -21.77 -24.41
C ALA A 366 -12.04 -20.70 -23.38
N MET A 367 -12.08 -21.04 -22.08
CA MET A 367 -12.45 -20.10 -21.03
C MET A 367 -11.39 -19.00 -20.83
N SER A 368 -11.86 -17.81 -20.49
CA SER A 368 -11.03 -16.69 -20.08
C SER A 368 -10.54 -16.84 -18.63
N ALA A 369 -9.52 -16.06 -18.28
CA ALA A 369 -8.97 -16.03 -16.92
C ALA A 369 -10.03 -15.76 -15.83
N HIS A 370 -10.96 -14.85 -16.11
CA HIS A 370 -12.01 -14.46 -15.18
C HIS A 370 -13.09 -15.53 -15.05
N GLU A 371 -13.42 -16.25 -16.13
CA GLU A 371 -14.36 -17.37 -16.08
C GLU A 371 -13.78 -18.53 -15.28
N LEU A 372 -12.53 -18.93 -15.57
CA LEU A 372 -11.82 -19.95 -14.79
C LEU A 372 -11.74 -19.58 -13.30
N PHE A 373 -11.45 -18.32 -12.99
CA PHE A 373 -11.45 -17.83 -11.61
C PHE A 373 -12.84 -17.90 -10.98
N ALA A 374 -13.89 -17.46 -11.66
CA ALA A 374 -15.25 -17.46 -11.14
C ALA A 374 -15.74 -18.89 -10.87
N VAL A 375 -15.48 -19.83 -11.78
CA VAL A 375 -15.79 -21.25 -11.58
C VAL A 375 -15.00 -21.82 -10.42
N GLY A 376 -13.70 -21.54 -10.33
CA GLY A 376 -12.85 -21.99 -9.22
C GLY A 376 -13.30 -21.47 -7.85
N VAL A 377 -13.72 -20.20 -7.77
CA VAL A 377 -14.27 -19.61 -6.53
C VAL A 377 -15.65 -20.18 -6.20
N GLY A 378 -16.50 -20.42 -7.20
CA GLY A 378 -17.80 -21.08 -7.01
C GLY A 378 -17.64 -22.50 -6.46
N ALA A 379 -16.75 -23.29 -7.04
CA ALA A 379 -16.42 -24.63 -6.54
C ALA A 379 -15.88 -24.59 -5.09
N LEU A 380 -15.09 -23.57 -4.74
CA LEU A 380 -14.60 -23.38 -3.37
C LEU A 380 -15.75 -23.09 -2.38
N GLN A 381 -16.74 -22.29 -2.78
CA GLN A 381 -17.94 -22.01 -1.97
C GLN A 381 -18.78 -23.26 -1.75
N GLU A 382 -18.85 -24.14 -2.75
CA GLU A 382 -19.51 -25.44 -2.68
C GLU A 382 -18.66 -26.53 -1.98
N GLN A 383 -17.52 -26.16 -1.41
CA GLN A 383 -16.58 -27.07 -0.73
C GLN A 383 -15.97 -28.15 -1.64
N GLN A 384 -15.98 -27.95 -2.96
CA GLN A 384 -15.35 -28.82 -3.95
C GLN A 384 -13.88 -28.43 -4.16
N ILE A 385 -13.04 -28.77 -3.19
CA ILE A 385 -11.64 -28.28 -3.11
C ILE A 385 -10.80 -28.70 -4.33
N GLU A 386 -10.90 -29.94 -4.80
CA GLU A 386 -10.09 -30.42 -5.93
C GLU A 386 -10.43 -29.68 -7.23
N GLN A 387 -11.72 -29.51 -7.50
CA GLN A 387 -12.19 -28.76 -8.67
C GLN A 387 -11.81 -27.28 -8.57
N ALA A 388 -11.95 -26.68 -7.39
CA ALA A 388 -11.50 -25.31 -7.13
C ALA A 388 -9.99 -25.16 -7.43
N LEU A 389 -9.16 -26.07 -6.90
CA LEU A 389 -7.72 -26.06 -7.14
C LEU A 389 -7.39 -26.20 -8.63
N HIS A 390 -8.06 -27.09 -9.35
CA HIS A 390 -7.87 -27.28 -10.79
C HIS A 390 -8.10 -25.98 -11.58
N PHE A 391 -9.28 -25.36 -11.45
CA PHE A 391 -9.60 -24.14 -12.20
C PHE A 391 -8.77 -22.94 -11.78
N LEU A 392 -8.48 -22.80 -10.48
CA LEU A 392 -7.60 -21.74 -10.00
C LEU A 392 -6.18 -21.90 -10.53
N ARG A 393 -5.64 -23.13 -10.62
CA ARG A 393 -4.33 -23.39 -11.23
C ARG A 393 -4.35 -23.14 -12.74
N LEU A 394 -5.40 -23.52 -13.46
CA LEU A 394 -5.52 -23.18 -14.88
C LEU A 394 -5.44 -21.66 -15.09
N ALA A 395 -6.21 -20.89 -14.31
CA ALA A 395 -6.17 -19.42 -14.34
C ALA A 395 -4.79 -18.86 -13.97
N ALA A 396 -4.12 -19.44 -12.96
CA ALA A 396 -2.82 -18.98 -12.50
C ALA A 396 -1.67 -19.31 -13.48
N VAL A 397 -1.62 -20.54 -14.00
CA VAL A 397 -0.51 -21.04 -14.83
C VAL A 397 -0.66 -20.58 -16.27
N HIS A 398 -1.84 -20.71 -16.87
CA HIS A 398 -2.05 -20.38 -18.29
C HIS A 398 -2.36 -18.91 -18.53
N HIS A 399 -3.07 -18.27 -17.59
CA HIS A 399 -3.50 -16.87 -17.74
C HIS A 399 -2.84 -15.89 -16.77
N ARG A 400 -1.96 -16.36 -15.88
CA ARG A 400 -1.22 -15.51 -14.93
C ARG A 400 -2.12 -14.63 -14.07
N HIS A 401 -3.31 -15.13 -13.73
CA HIS A 401 -4.33 -14.37 -13.04
C HIS A 401 -3.96 -14.15 -11.55
N SER A 402 -3.67 -12.90 -11.19
CA SER A 402 -3.10 -12.54 -9.88
C SER A 402 -3.99 -12.95 -8.70
N GLN A 403 -5.32 -12.79 -8.81
CA GLN A 403 -6.24 -13.17 -7.74
C GLN A 403 -6.27 -14.70 -7.52
N SER A 404 -6.20 -15.49 -8.61
CA SER A 404 -6.12 -16.95 -8.49
C SER A 404 -4.84 -17.37 -7.78
N ILE A 405 -3.71 -16.71 -8.10
CA ILE A 405 -2.42 -16.95 -7.43
C ILE A 405 -2.51 -16.63 -5.93
N SER A 406 -3.10 -15.49 -5.56
CA SER A 406 -3.27 -15.12 -4.15
C SER A 406 -4.17 -16.11 -3.38
N ILE A 407 -5.25 -16.62 -3.99
CA ILE A 407 -6.10 -17.64 -3.37
C ILE A 407 -5.36 -18.96 -3.23
N LEU A 408 -4.71 -19.45 -4.30
CA LEU A 408 -3.90 -20.67 -4.26
C LEU A 408 -2.82 -20.60 -3.19
N PHE A 409 -2.14 -19.46 -3.08
CA PHE A 409 -1.16 -19.23 -2.01
C PHE A 409 -1.78 -19.44 -0.64
N ARG A 410 -2.97 -18.88 -0.36
CA ARG A 410 -3.64 -19.03 0.93
C ARG A 410 -4.03 -20.48 1.20
N ILE A 411 -4.72 -21.13 0.26
CA ILE A 411 -5.15 -22.53 0.39
C ILE A 411 -3.94 -23.44 0.67
N TYR A 412 -2.89 -23.35 -0.14
CA TYR A 412 -1.70 -24.17 0.07
C TYR A 412 -0.95 -23.85 1.35
N SER A 413 -0.94 -22.59 1.78
CA SER A 413 -0.31 -22.20 3.05
C SER A 413 -1.06 -22.83 4.23
N GLU A 414 -2.39 -22.87 4.19
CA GLU A 414 -3.23 -23.55 5.19
C GLU A 414 -3.00 -25.08 5.19
N LEU A 415 -2.80 -25.67 4.00
CA LEU A 415 -2.42 -27.08 3.84
C LEU A 415 -0.95 -27.36 4.19
N GLY A 416 -0.15 -26.35 4.50
CA GLY A 416 1.27 -26.48 4.79
C GLY A 416 2.13 -26.92 3.59
N SER A 417 1.67 -26.68 2.37
CA SER A 417 2.33 -27.02 1.11
C SER A 417 3.12 -25.84 0.52
N ALA A 418 4.31 -26.10 0.01
CA ALA A 418 5.16 -25.09 -0.64
C ALA A 418 4.68 -24.68 -2.05
N ARG A 419 3.67 -25.35 -2.62
CA ARG A 419 3.17 -25.05 -3.99
C ARG A 419 2.71 -23.60 -4.13
N GLY A 420 1.95 -23.11 -3.14
CA GLY A 420 1.46 -21.74 -3.14
C GLY A 420 2.58 -20.70 -3.12
N ALA A 421 3.56 -20.88 -2.22
CA ALA A 421 4.73 -20.02 -2.12
C ALA A 421 5.56 -20.03 -3.41
N TYR A 422 5.70 -21.19 -4.05
CA TYR A 422 6.39 -21.34 -5.32
C TYR A 422 5.70 -20.58 -6.46
N ILE A 423 4.39 -20.77 -6.66
CA ILE A 423 3.62 -20.07 -7.70
C ILE A 423 3.70 -18.56 -7.49
N LEU A 424 3.56 -18.11 -6.24
CA LEU A 424 3.62 -16.70 -5.89
C LEU A 424 5.00 -16.09 -6.18
N LEU A 425 6.10 -16.74 -5.76
CA LEU A 425 7.46 -16.25 -6.02
C LEU A 425 7.79 -16.27 -7.52
N GLN A 426 7.38 -17.32 -8.23
CA GLN A 426 7.57 -17.42 -9.67
C GLN A 426 6.89 -16.25 -10.40
N ARG A 427 5.67 -15.90 -10.00
CA ARG A 427 4.97 -14.74 -10.58
C ARG A 427 5.66 -13.42 -10.24
N ALA A 428 6.12 -13.26 -9.00
CA ALA A 428 6.75 -12.02 -8.54
C ALA A 428 8.13 -11.77 -9.18
N LYS A 429 8.90 -12.83 -9.47
CA LYS A 429 10.26 -12.73 -10.02
C LYS A 429 10.35 -12.56 -11.54
N GLU A 430 9.23 -12.66 -12.26
CA GLU A 430 9.19 -12.47 -13.72
C GLU A 430 9.82 -11.13 -14.14
N ASN A 431 10.22 -11.02 -15.40
CA ASN A 431 10.81 -9.80 -15.94
C ASN A 431 9.88 -8.58 -15.77
N ASP A 432 10.48 -7.40 -15.75
CA ASP A 432 9.78 -6.13 -15.51
C ASP A 432 8.62 -5.86 -16.47
N ASP A 433 8.65 -6.39 -17.70
CA ASP A 433 7.58 -6.26 -18.70
C ASP A 433 6.27 -6.97 -18.30
N LEU A 434 6.35 -7.99 -17.45
CA LEU A 434 5.23 -8.84 -17.02
C LEU A 434 4.93 -8.71 -15.52
N LEU A 435 5.44 -7.63 -14.91
CA LEU A 435 5.42 -7.39 -13.48
C LEU A 435 3.98 -7.36 -12.94
N ASP A 436 3.70 -8.25 -11.99
CA ASP A 436 2.43 -8.27 -11.26
C ASP A 436 2.54 -7.55 -9.92
N VAL A 437 1.75 -6.49 -9.76
CA VAL A 437 1.75 -5.64 -8.55
C VAL A 437 1.32 -6.42 -7.32
N THR A 438 0.28 -7.25 -7.45
CA THR A 438 -0.29 -8.00 -6.34
C THR A 438 0.69 -9.05 -5.82
N SER A 439 1.30 -9.84 -6.70
CA SER A 439 2.28 -10.86 -6.31
C SER A 439 3.53 -10.23 -5.69
N ASN A 440 4.07 -9.13 -6.27
CA ASN A 440 5.21 -8.43 -5.70
C ASN A 440 4.90 -7.88 -4.30
N LEU A 441 3.73 -7.24 -4.12
CA LEU A 441 3.31 -6.74 -2.81
C LEU A 441 3.17 -7.88 -1.79
N GLN A 442 2.54 -8.99 -2.19
CA GLN A 442 2.31 -10.12 -1.30
C GLN A 442 3.63 -10.80 -0.90
N VAL A 443 4.57 -11.01 -1.83
CA VAL A 443 5.91 -11.55 -1.52
C VAL A 443 6.68 -10.61 -0.60
N ALA A 444 6.62 -9.30 -0.83
CA ALA A 444 7.26 -8.32 0.04
C ALA A 444 6.73 -8.39 1.48
N GLU A 445 5.40 -8.50 1.66
CA GLU A 445 4.79 -8.69 2.97
C GLU A 445 5.22 -10.00 3.64
N MET A 446 5.42 -11.09 2.87
CA MET A 446 5.88 -12.36 3.42
C MET A 446 7.32 -12.26 3.94
N PHE A 447 8.21 -11.59 3.20
CA PHE A 447 9.58 -11.29 3.66
C PHE A 447 9.61 -10.27 4.81
N ASP A 448 8.68 -9.32 4.90
CA ASP A 448 8.61 -8.39 6.04
C ASP A 448 8.12 -9.08 7.33
N ARG A 449 7.11 -9.96 7.23
CA ARG A 449 6.55 -10.64 8.40
C ARG A 449 7.31 -11.90 8.81
N GLY A 450 8.13 -12.46 7.92
CA GLY A 450 8.80 -13.74 8.15
C GLY A 450 7.83 -14.92 8.10
N ALA A 451 7.29 -15.22 6.92
CA ALA A 451 6.36 -16.34 6.74
C ALA A 451 7.09 -17.68 6.49
N ARG A 452 6.35 -18.79 6.58
CA ARG A 452 6.88 -20.11 6.19
C ARG A 452 7.35 -20.04 4.72
N HIS A 453 8.60 -20.45 4.49
CA HIS A 453 9.33 -20.34 3.20
C HIS A 453 9.76 -18.92 2.77
N PHE A 454 9.48 -17.88 3.55
CA PHE A 454 9.93 -16.51 3.31
C PHE A 454 10.60 -15.97 4.58
N PRO A 455 11.87 -16.33 4.83
CA PRO A 455 12.58 -15.86 6.02
C PRO A 455 12.64 -14.33 6.04
N PRO A 456 12.59 -13.69 7.21
CA PRO A 456 12.51 -12.24 7.29
C PRO A 456 13.81 -11.56 6.84
N ILE A 457 13.82 -10.98 5.63
CA ILE A 457 15.02 -10.39 5.00
C ILE A 457 14.67 -8.97 4.51
N PHE A 458 15.34 -7.96 5.05
CA PHE A 458 15.07 -6.55 4.76
C PHE A 458 15.31 -6.24 3.29
N GLY A 459 16.43 -6.68 2.71
CA GLY A 459 16.75 -6.47 1.29
C GLY A 459 15.70 -7.06 0.35
N ALA A 460 15.17 -8.24 0.67
CA ALA A 460 14.11 -8.90 -0.09
C ALA A 460 12.78 -8.13 0.00
N ALA A 461 12.40 -7.67 1.19
CA ALA A 461 11.21 -6.85 1.37
C ALA A 461 11.33 -5.51 0.60
N VAL A 462 12.48 -4.82 0.67
CA VAL A 462 12.75 -3.60 -0.12
C VAL A 462 12.60 -3.89 -1.61
N TYR A 463 13.25 -4.95 -2.10
CA TYR A 463 13.24 -5.33 -3.51
C TYR A 463 11.83 -5.53 -4.07
N PHE A 464 11.01 -6.34 -3.40
CA PHE A 464 9.66 -6.64 -3.89
C PHE A 464 8.67 -5.48 -3.68
N TYR A 465 8.76 -4.75 -2.57
CA TYR A 465 7.92 -3.56 -2.40
C TYR A 465 8.25 -2.50 -3.45
N GLN A 466 9.53 -2.23 -3.75
CA GLN A 466 9.87 -1.18 -4.73
C GLN A 466 9.43 -1.54 -6.14
N ARG A 467 9.46 -2.82 -6.50
CA ARG A 467 8.89 -3.32 -7.77
C ARG A 467 7.39 -3.04 -7.86
N ALA A 468 6.63 -3.30 -6.80
CA ALA A 468 5.20 -2.97 -6.75
C ALA A 468 4.95 -1.45 -6.73
N ALA A 469 5.76 -0.68 -5.99
CA ALA A 469 5.66 0.78 -5.93
C ALA A 469 5.95 1.43 -7.28
N ARG A 470 6.91 0.90 -8.05
CA ARG A 470 7.22 1.36 -9.41
C ARG A 470 6.04 1.23 -10.36
N CYS A 471 5.12 0.31 -10.12
CA CYS A 471 3.88 0.20 -10.89
C CYS A 471 2.74 1.06 -10.33
N GLY A 472 3.00 1.92 -9.35
CA GLY A 472 2.02 2.85 -8.78
C GLY A 472 1.33 2.35 -7.51
N SER A 473 1.75 1.22 -6.93
CA SER A 473 1.15 0.70 -5.70
C SER A 473 1.46 1.59 -4.49
N VAL A 474 0.45 2.32 -4.05
CA VAL A 474 0.50 3.13 -2.83
C VAL A 474 0.70 2.29 -1.57
N HIS A 475 0.14 1.07 -1.53
CA HIS A 475 0.35 0.16 -0.41
C HIS A 475 1.84 -0.21 -0.28
N ALA A 476 2.51 -0.48 -1.40
CA ALA A 476 3.93 -0.78 -1.41
C ALA A 476 4.79 0.42 -1.01
N MET A 477 4.40 1.64 -1.42
CA MET A 477 5.06 2.88 -0.98
C MET A 477 4.98 3.06 0.54
N ILE A 478 3.80 2.81 1.13
CA ILE A 478 3.61 2.86 2.58
C ILE A 478 4.42 1.75 3.27
N GLY A 479 4.45 0.54 2.71
CA GLY A 479 5.25 -0.57 3.19
C GLY A 479 6.75 -0.23 3.23
N LEU A 480 7.29 0.35 2.15
CA LEU A 480 8.67 0.85 2.09
C LEU A 480 8.94 1.94 3.12
N ALA A 481 8.01 2.89 3.26
CA ALA A 481 8.14 3.93 4.26
C ALA A 481 8.29 3.31 5.66
N GLN A 482 7.39 2.41 6.04
CA GLN A 482 7.44 1.73 7.33
C GLN A 482 8.71 0.88 7.50
N LEU A 483 9.19 0.24 6.43
CA LEU A 483 10.40 -0.55 6.45
C LEU A 483 11.63 0.33 6.75
N PHE A 484 11.81 1.44 6.03
CA PHE A 484 12.90 2.40 6.28
C PHE A 484 12.76 3.17 7.60
N LEU A 485 11.55 3.31 8.13
CA LEU A 485 11.37 3.90 9.46
C LEU A 485 11.85 2.95 10.57
N ARG A 486 11.59 1.66 10.40
CA ARG A 486 11.97 0.61 11.37
C ARG A 486 13.44 0.20 11.23
N GLY A 487 14.01 0.31 10.02
CA GLY A 487 15.34 -0.19 9.67
C GLY A 487 15.42 -1.72 9.58
N SER A 488 14.29 -2.40 9.73
CA SER A 488 14.24 -3.86 9.77
C SER A 488 12.87 -4.37 9.36
N THR A 489 12.80 -5.68 9.11
CA THR A 489 11.54 -6.39 8.95
C THR A 489 10.81 -6.53 10.29
N THR A 490 9.52 -6.84 10.24
CA THR A 490 8.67 -7.00 11.44
C THR A 490 9.14 -8.14 12.35
N ALA A 491 9.68 -9.20 11.76
CA ALA A 491 10.24 -10.36 12.47
C ALA A 491 11.77 -10.44 12.29
N THR A 492 12.47 -9.33 12.48
CA THR A 492 13.90 -9.21 12.17
C THR A 492 14.81 -10.12 13.00
N THR A 493 15.86 -10.61 12.35
CA THR A 493 17.03 -11.25 12.99
C THR A 493 18.26 -10.35 13.04
N LEU A 494 18.19 -9.14 12.46
CA LEU A 494 19.25 -8.13 12.52
C LEU A 494 19.53 -7.70 13.96
N ASN A 495 20.80 -7.40 14.24
CA ASN A 495 21.17 -6.75 15.48
C ASN A 495 20.78 -5.25 15.47
N GLU A 496 20.96 -4.57 16.60
CA GLU A 496 20.53 -3.18 16.76
C GLU A 496 21.31 -2.22 15.86
N GLU A 497 22.60 -2.44 15.67
CA GLU A 497 23.46 -1.58 14.84
C GLU A 497 23.11 -1.71 13.36
N GLU A 498 22.87 -2.93 12.89
CA GLU A 498 22.45 -3.21 11.54
C GLU A 498 21.07 -2.61 11.25
N ARG A 499 20.16 -2.68 12.22
CA ARG A 499 18.85 -2.05 12.15
C ARG A 499 18.98 -0.53 12.05
N GLU A 500 19.73 0.12 12.93
CA GLU A 500 19.90 1.58 12.90
C GLU A 500 20.56 2.05 11.59
N ALA A 501 21.52 1.28 11.05
CA ALA A 501 22.16 1.57 9.77
C ALA A 501 21.17 1.59 8.58
N ASN A 502 20.07 0.85 8.70
CA ASN A 502 19.01 0.78 7.69
C ASN A 502 17.89 1.81 7.92
N ILE A 503 17.86 2.51 9.07
CA ILE A 503 16.87 3.54 9.34
C ILE A 503 17.15 4.76 8.45
N ASP A 504 16.20 5.09 7.58
CA ASP A 504 16.28 6.26 6.72
C ASP A 504 14.98 7.08 6.79
N LYS A 505 15.00 8.09 7.68
CA LYS A 505 13.87 9.02 7.85
C LYS A 505 13.60 9.86 6.60
N LYS A 506 14.60 10.12 5.76
CA LYS A 506 14.40 10.89 4.52
C LYS A 506 13.64 10.03 3.51
N LYS A 507 14.07 8.78 3.30
CA LYS A 507 13.32 7.82 2.47
C LYS A 507 11.93 7.56 3.02
N TYR A 508 11.77 7.44 4.35
CA TYR A 508 10.46 7.32 5.00
C TYR A 508 9.49 8.43 4.57
N HIS A 509 9.89 9.68 4.74
CA HIS A 509 9.04 10.81 4.35
C HIS A 509 8.83 10.87 2.84
N ALA A 510 9.88 10.67 2.04
CA ALA A 510 9.77 10.76 0.59
C ALA A 510 8.82 9.70 0.00
N TRP A 511 8.82 8.46 0.52
CA TRP A 511 7.84 7.44 0.14
C TRP A 511 6.41 7.80 0.56
N LEU A 512 6.22 8.40 1.74
CA LEU A 512 4.89 8.90 2.14
C LEU A 512 4.41 10.05 1.25
N GLU A 513 5.27 11.01 0.91
CA GLU A 513 4.90 12.10 -0.01
C GLU A 513 4.56 11.56 -1.40
N GLN A 514 5.31 10.56 -1.88
CA GLN A 514 5.05 9.89 -3.15
C GLN A 514 3.68 9.20 -3.19
N ALA A 515 3.26 8.61 -2.06
CA ALA A 515 1.92 8.04 -1.88
C ALA A 515 0.82 9.11 -1.76
N ILE A 516 1.07 10.19 -1.01
CA ILE A 516 0.15 11.34 -0.88
C ILE A 516 -0.08 11.98 -2.23
N GLY A 517 0.96 12.14 -3.05
CA GLY A 517 0.88 12.70 -4.39
C GLY A 517 0.04 11.87 -5.37
N ARG A 518 -0.29 10.61 -5.06
CA ARG A 518 -1.26 9.77 -5.79
C ARG A 518 -2.66 9.81 -5.19
N GLY A 519 -2.86 10.54 -4.10
CA GLY A 519 -4.14 10.67 -3.40
C GLY A 519 -4.39 9.59 -2.36
N SER A 520 -3.34 9.01 -1.77
CA SER A 520 -3.49 8.02 -0.71
C SER A 520 -4.08 8.61 0.58
N GLY A 521 -5.27 8.16 0.97
CA GLY A 521 -5.85 8.49 2.28
C GLY A 521 -5.00 7.94 3.43
N ALA A 522 -4.54 6.70 3.33
CA ALA A 522 -3.68 6.07 4.34
C ALA A 522 -2.36 6.82 4.58
N ALA A 523 -1.69 7.32 3.53
CA ALA A 523 -0.46 8.09 3.70
C ALA A 523 -0.74 9.47 4.34
N LEU A 524 -1.85 10.14 3.97
CA LEU A 524 -2.31 11.36 4.63
C LEU A 524 -2.58 11.12 6.12
N PHE A 525 -3.25 10.01 6.45
CA PHE A 525 -3.52 9.62 7.83
C PHE A 525 -2.24 9.44 8.64
N ILE A 526 -1.27 8.70 8.11
CA ILE A 526 0.05 8.48 8.75
C ILE A 526 0.73 9.83 9.00
N LYS A 527 0.79 10.71 8.01
CA LYS A 527 1.38 12.05 8.14
C LYS A 527 0.66 12.91 9.19
N GLY A 528 -0.68 12.84 9.23
CA GLY A 528 -1.50 13.49 10.25
C GLY A 528 -1.18 13.00 11.66
N CYS A 529 -1.09 11.69 11.86
CA CYS A 529 -0.71 11.09 13.15
C CYS A 529 0.72 11.44 13.59
N MET A 530 1.63 11.68 12.65
CA MET A 530 3.00 12.12 12.97
C MET A 530 3.02 13.54 13.54
N HIS A 531 2.31 14.48 12.91
CA HIS A 531 2.14 15.84 13.44
C HIS A 531 1.27 15.89 14.69
N LEU A 532 0.39 14.91 14.89
CA LEU A 532 -0.39 14.79 16.11
C LEU A 532 0.49 14.43 17.31
N ARG A 533 1.47 13.54 17.11
CA ARG A 533 2.35 13.02 18.16
C ARG A 533 3.69 13.75 18.28
N GLY A 534 4.12 14.45 17.25
CA GLY A 534 5.45 15.05 17.17
C GLY A 534 6.55 14.03 16.95
N GLU A 535 6.28 13.01 16.14
CA GLU A 535 7.16 11.86 15.95
C GLU A 535 7.84 11.85 14.58
N HIS A 536 8.93 11.08 14.49
CA HIS A 536 9.63 10.77 13.24
C HIS A 536 10.09 12.02 12.45
N GLY A 537 10.51 13.07 13.15
CA GLY A 537 11.02 14.31 12.54
C GLY A 537 9.95 15.36 12.23
N CYS A 538 8.69 15.12 12.60
CA CYS A 538 7.61 16.11 12.52
C CYS A 538 7.40 16.81 13.86
N GLU A 539 7.23 18.13 13.84
CA GLU A 539 6.79 18.88 15.01
C GLU A 539 5.29 18.69 15.28
N LYS A 540 4.91 18.80 16.55
CA LYS A 540 3.51 18.81 16.95
C LYS A 540 2.81 20.04 16.36
N SER A 541 1.72 19.83 15.66
CA SER A 541 0.89 20.93 15.14
C SER A 541 -0.55 20.51 14.93
N TYR A 542 -1.48 21.07 15.72
CA TYR A 542 -2.92 20.83 15.59
C TYR A 542 -3.41 21.18 14.19
N ARG A 543 -3.01 22.36 13.68
CA ARG A 543 -3.46 22.85 12.37
C ARG A 543 -3.06 21.89 11.25
N VAL A 544 -1.80 21.44 11.24
CA VAL A 544 -1.28 20.56 10.19
C VAL A 544 -1.86 19.15 10.35
N ALA A 545 -1.90 18.62 11.57
CA ALA A 545 -2.49 17.30 11.84
C ALA A 545 -3.96 17.25 11.42
N LYS A 546 -4.75 18.27 11.76
CA LYS A 546 -6.16 18.38 11.39
C LYS A 546 -6.36 18.39 9.88
N ASP A 547 -5.59 19.18 9.12
CA ASP A 547 -5.71 19.24 7.66
C ASP A 547 -5.48 17.85 7.02
N TYR A 548 -4.39 17.17 7.41
CA TYR A 548 -4.09 15.83 6.90
C TYR A 548 -5.16 14.80 7.27
N LEU A 549 -5.63 14.81 8.51
CA LEU A 549 -6.66 13.88 8.98
C LEU A 549 -8.00 14.14 8.29
N GLU A 550 -8.44 15.39 8.15
CA GLU A 550 -9.69 15.72 7.45
C GLU A 550 -9.65 15.30 5.99
N ARG A 551 -8.53 15.55 5.29
CA ARG A 551 -8.34 15.12 3.90
C ARG A 551 -8.31 13.59 3.80
N SER A 552 -7.64 12.91 4.71
CA SER A 552 -7.67 11.45 4.79
C SER A 552 -9.08 10.92 4.97
N GLY A 553 -9.88 11.52 5.85
CA GLY A 553 -11.25 11.11 6.12
C GLY A 553 -12.19 11.26 4.93
N LYS A 554 -11.97 12.30 4.12
CA LYS A 554 -12.71 12.51 2.88
C LYS A 554 -12.37 11.44 1.83
N CYS A 555 -11.08 11.15 1.65
CA CYS A 555 -10.62 10.20 0.65
C CYS A 555 -10.92 8.74 1.07
N GLN A 556 -10.77 8.41 2.36
CA GLN A 556 -10.91 7.06 2.92
C GLN A 556 -11.52 7.13 4.32
N PRO A 557 -12.84 7.32 4.44
CA PRO A 557 -13.51 7.55 5.73
C PRO A 557 -13.41 6.34 6.66
N GLU A 558 -13.28 5.13 6.12
CA GLU A 558 -13.12 3.91 6.92
C GLU A 558 -11.86 3.93 7.80
N ILE A 559 -10.81 4.64 7.40
CA ILE A 559 -9.59 4.76 8.23
C ILE A 559 -9.89 5.52 9.51
N ILE A 560 -10.62 6.64 9.42
CA ILE A 560 -10.97 7.42 10.61
C ILE A 560 -11.94 6.66 11.50
N LYS A 561 -12.96 6.00 10.91
CA LYS A 561 -13.93 5.18 11.66
C LYS A 561 -13.25 4.08 12.48
N ARG A 562 -12.21 3.44 11.92
CA ARG A 562 -11.43 2.39 12.59
C ARG A 562 -10.42 2.94 13.58
N SER A 563 -10.01 4.20 13.44
CA SER A 563 -9.03 4.83 14.32
C SER A 563 -9.68 5.36 15.61
N ALA A 564 -9.79 4.51 16.63
CA ALA A 564 -10.26 4.93 17.94
C ALA A 564 -9.28 5.96 18.56
N GLY A 565 -9.82 7.04 19.11
CA GLY A 565 -9.05 8.01 19.89
C GLY A 565 -8.30 9.09 19.09
N VAL A 566 -8.23 9.03 17.75
CA VAL A 566 -7.54 10.07 16.95
C VAL A 566 -8.21 11.44 17.10
N ASN A 567 -9.54 11.49 17.04
CA ASN A 567 -10.29 12.74 17.25
C ASN A 567 -10.10 13.29 18.68
N ALA A 568 -10.04 12.41 19.68
CA ALA A 568 -9.79 12.81 21.07
C ALA A 568 -8.36 13.34 21.26
N ALA A 569 -7.37 12.69 20.64
CA ALA A 569 -5.99 13.15 20.65
C ALA A 569 -5.83 14.49 19.90
N LEU A 570 -6.55 14.69 18.80
CA LEU A 570 -6.55 15.94 18.05
C LEU A 570 -7.13 17.09 18.89
N GLU A 571 -8.22 16.84 19.60
CA GLU A 571 -8.81 17.81 20.52
C GLU A 571 -7.89 18.11 21.70
N LYS A 572 -7.22 17.08 22.23
CA LYS A 572 -6.21 17.26 23.28
C LYS A 572 -5.06 18.16 22.80
N LEU A 573 -4.53 17.92 21.60
CA LEU A 573 -3.47 18.75 21.03
C LEU A 573 -3.92 20.20 20.82
N ARG A 574 -5.19 20.42 20.43
CA ARG A 574 -5.79 21.76 20.36
C ARG A 574 -5.72 22.49 21.70
N ILE A 575 -6.15 21.82 22.77
CA ILE A 575 -6.14 22.38 24.13
C ILE A 575 -4.70 22.64 24.59
N GLU A 576 -3.76 21.73 24.30
CA GLU A 576 -2.33 21.89 24.61
C GLU A 576 -1.72 23.13 23.92
N GLU A 577 -2.03 23.35 22.63
CA GLU A 577 -1.55 24.53 21.89
C GLU A 577 -2.25 25.84 22.29
N ASP A 578 -3.55 25.80 22.57
CA ASP A 578 -4.32 26.95 23.08
C ASP A 578 -3.80 27.38 24.46
N ALA A 579 -3.45 26.42 25.33
CA ALA A 579 -2.84 26.68 26.63
C ALA A 579 -1.41 27.22 26.51
N ALA A 580 -0.61 26.72 25.56
CA ALA A 580 0.76 27.17 25.34
C ALA A 580 0.85 28.55 24.67
N SER A 581 -0.14 28.94 23.88
CA SER A 581 -0.19 30.24 23.18
C SER A 581 -0.71 31.40 24.04
N GLY A 582 -1.07 31.15 25.31
CA GLY A 582 -1.51 32.18 26.26
C GLY A 582 -2.87 32.81 25.93
N ASN A 583 -3.61 32.26 24.97
CA ASN A 583 -4.93 32.75 24.57
C ASN A 583 -6.04 32.08 25.40
N THR A 584 -6.00 32.27 26.72
CA THR A 584 -7.12 31.90 27.59
C THR A 584 -8.26 32.89 27.39
N THR A 585 -9.27 32.49 26.61
CA THR A 585 -10.61 33.04 26.80
C THR A 585 -11.18 32.31 28.01
N GLU A 586 -11.19 32.99 29.16
CA GLU A 586 -11.77 32.48 30.41
C GLU A 586 -13.22 32.07 30.19
N LEU A 587 -13.56 30.82 30.52
CA LEU A 587 -14.91 30.41 30.86
C LEU A 587 -14.84 29.27 31.88
N GLY A 588 -14.97 29.65 33.15
CA GLY A 588 -15.54 28.81 34.22
C GLY A 588 -14.57 27.94 35.02
N SER A 589 -13.98 28.51 36.06
CA SER A 589 -13.49 27.72 37.21
C SER A 589 -14.65 27.03 37.95
N PRO A 590 -14.38 25.93 38.66
CA PRO A 590 -14.76 25.91 40.06
C PRO A 590 -13.58 25.58 41.01
N MET A 591 -13.63 26.25 42.16
CA MET A 591 -12.71 26.24 43.32
C MET A 591 -12.42 24.82 43.85
N SER A 592 -11.14 24.41 43.98
CA SER A 592 -10.27 24.36 45.20
C SER A 592 -10.45 23.09 46.11
N PRO A 593 -9.49 22.71 46.99
CA PRO A 593 -8.62 21.51 46.84
C PRO A 593 -8.72 20.51 48.03
N PRO A 594 -7.86 19.47 48.08
CA PRO A 594 -6.97 19.40 49.26
C PRO A 594 -5.51 18.95 48.96
N THR A 595 -4.64 19.40 49.87
CA THR A 595 -3.17 19.34 49.94
C THR A 595 -2.62 17.96 50.41
N PRO A 596 -1.27 17.74 50.47
CA PRO A 596 -0.60 16.51 50.04
C PRO A 596 -0.07 15.65 51.21
N PRO A 597 0.71 14.59 50.89
CA PRO A 597 1.99 14.45 51.62
C PRO A 597 3.19 14.17 50.70
N THR A 598 4.16 15.06 50.82
CA THR A 598 5.58 14.80 51.13
C THR A 598 6.29 13.60 50.48
N SER A 599 7.27 13.91 49.63
CA SER A 599 8.49 13.12 49.47
C SER A 599 9.69 14.08 49.61
N PRO A 600 10.77 13.73 50.34
CA PRO A 600 12.01 14.45 50.22
C PRO A 600 12.83 13.92 49.04
N SER A 601 13.50 14.88 48.42
CA SER A 601 14.53 14.82 47.40
C SER A 601 15.65 13.79 47.59
N GLY A 602 16.20 13.29 46.47
CA GLY A 602 17.64 13.08 46.34
C GLY A 602 18.08 11.90 45.46
N GLY A 603 18.83 12.19 44.40
CA GLY A 603 19.96 11.35 43.98
C GLY A 603 19.79 10.45 42.75
N LEU A 604 20.73 10.58 41.82
CA LEU A 604 21.03 9.67 40.71
C LEU A 604 21.12 8.20 41.17
N THR A 605 20.68 7.25 40.33
CA THR A 605 21.42 6.07 39.80
C THR A 605 20.50 4.96 39.28
N THR A 606 20.97 4.31 38.21
CA THR A 606 20.64 2.96 37.68
C THR A 606 19.23 2.62 37.19
N ALA A 607 19.22 2.10 35.96
CA ALA A 607 18.11 1.43 35.28
C ALA A 607 17.56 0.21 36.05
N PRO A 608 16.28 -0.15 35.81
CA PRO A 608 15.84 -1.53 35.96
C PRO A 608 15.37 -2.12 34.63
N GLN A 609 15.96 -3.27 34.30
CA GLN A 609 15.39 -4.25 33.38
C GLN A 609 13.93 -4.56 33.74
N ARG A 610 13.08 -4.75 32.72
CA ARG A 610 11.77 -5.39 32.88
C ARG A 610 11.63 -6.54 31.90
N SER A 611 11.34 -7.71 32.48
CA SER A 611 11.14 -9.01 31.84
C SER A 611 9.84 -9.09 31.04
N ALA A 612 9.88 -9.97 30.03
CA ALA A 612 8.80 -10.24 29.08
C ALA A 612 7.49 -10.76 29.75
N PRO A 613 6.30 -10.34 29.30
CA PRO A 613 5.06 -10.96 29.71
C PRO A 613 4.81 -12.26 28.92
N LYS A 614 4.66 -13.37 29.64
CA LYS A 614 4.10 -14.62 29.13
C LYS A 614 2.64 -14.40 28.71
N VAL A 615 2.31 -14.81 27.50
CA VAL A 615 0.96 -14.76 26.93
C VAL A 615 0.18 -15.98 27.42
N ASP A 616 -0.90 -15.76 28.15
CA ASP A 616 -1.78 -16.81 28.67
C ASP A 616 -2.92 -17.07 27.66
N VAL A 617 -2.84 -18.22 26.97
CA VAL A 617 -3.71 -18.61 25.85
C VAL A 617 -5.13 -18.97 26.31
N ALA A 618 -5.32 -19.31 27.59
CA ALA A 618 -6.61 -19.70 28.15
C ALA A 618 -7.61 -18.53 28.29
N ALA A 619 -7.14 -17.28 28.41
CA ALA A 619 -8.01 -16.11 28.53
C ALA A 619 -8.67 -15.69 27.20
N ARG A 620 -8.09 -16.10 26.06
CA ARG A 620 -8.64 -15.80 24.72
C ARG A 620 -9.75 -16.76 24.27
N LEU A 621 -9.79 -17.98 24.81
CA LEU A 621 -10.83 -18.97 24.50
C LEU A 621 -12.15 -18.68 25.24
N ALA A 622 -12.09 -18.09 26.44
CA ALA A 622 -13.29 -17.68 27.20
C ALA A 622 -14.00 -16.44 26.63
N ALA A 623 -13.34 -15.68 25.75
CA ALA A 623 -13.90 -14.48 25.11
C ALA A 623 -14.64 -14.77 23.79
N LEU A 624 -14.60 -16.02 23.30
CA LEU A 624 -15.24 -16.45 22.04
C LEU A 624 -16.58 -17.17 22.25
N ASP A 625 -16.98 -17.48 23.49
CA ASP A 625 -18.16 -18.29 23.80
C ASP A 625 -19.42 -17.47 24.15
N ASN A 626 -19.37 -16.14 24.02
CA ASN A 626 -20.49 -15.25 24.35
C ASN A 626 -20.88 -14.31 23.21
N GLN A 627 -21.43 -14.87 22.12
CA GLN A 627 -22.26 -14.15 21.14
C GLN A 627 -23.36 -15.09 20.61
N SER A 628 -24.57 -15.13 21.21
CA SER A 628 -25.82 -14.46 20.78
C SER A 628 -27.05 -15.35 21.20
N PRO A 629 -28.36 -14.98 21.11
CA PRO A 629 -29.05 -13.72 20.74
C PRO A 629 -30.27 -13.27 21.64
N LEU A 630 -30.69 -12.00 21.46
CA LEU A 630 -32.05 -11.36 21.53
C LEU A 630 -32.87 -11.13 22.84
N SER A 631 -33.37 -9.87 22.95
CA SER A 631 -34.70 -9.34 23.44
C SER A 631 -34.67 -8.27 24.60
N PRO A 632 -35.76 -7.50 24.91
CA PRO A 632 -35.90 -6.10 24.43
C PRO A 632 -36.50 -5.02 25.42
N VAL A 633 -36.52 -3.75 24.97
CA VAL A 633 -37.37 -2.55 25.30
C VAL A 633 -37.30 -1.80 26.67
N GLU A 634 -37.33 -0.45 26.56
CA GLU A 634 -37.92 0.64 27.41
C GLU A 634 -36.89 1.73 27.78
N GLY A 635 -37.08 3.06 27.71
CA GLY A 635 -38.17 3.99 27.35
C GLY A 635 -37.77 5.43 27.81
N ALA A 636 -38.45 6.47 27.28
CA ALA A 636 -38.45 7.90 27.70
C ALA A 636 -37.28 8.82 27.24
N ALA A 637 -37.45 10.10 26.87
CA ALA A 637 -38.58 10.99 26.57
C ALA A 637 -38.08 12.26 25.84
N ARG A 638 -38.91 12.85 24.95
CA ARG A 638 -38.70 14.13 24.23
C ARG A 638 -39.07 15.36 25.09
N LYS A 639 -38.44 16.52 24.82
CA LYS A 639 -39.02 17.89 24.59
C LYS A 639 -37.90 19.00 24.52
N PRO A 640 -38.15 20.26 24.08
CA PRO A 640 -38.16 20.69 22.67
C PRO A 640 -37.22 21.88 22.35
N ALA A 641 -37.01 22.16 21.05
CA ALA A 641 -36.19 23.26 20.54
C ALA A 641 -36.91 24.63 20.53
N LYS A 642 -36.16 25.71 20.79
CA LYS A 642 -36.53 27.11 20.50
C LYS A 642 -35.96 27.56 19.15
N LYS A 643 -36.79 28.31 18.43
CA LYS A 643 -36.67 28.76 17.04
C LYS A 643 -36.07 30.17 16.99
N ALA A 644 -35.10 30.43 16.12
CA ALA A 644 -34.73 31.77 15.67
C ALA A 644 -34.48 31.74 14.15
N THR A 645 -34.96 32.79 13.49
CA THR A 645 -35.26 32.91 12.06
C THR A 645 -34.14 33.59 11.28
N GLY A 646 -33.83 33.08 10.08
CA GLY A 646 -33.04 33.75 9.05
C GLY A 646 -33.26 33.07 7.70
N GLY A 647 -34.08 33.67 6.84
CA GLY A 647 -34.54 33.08 5.59
C GLY A 647 -33.58 33.31 4.42
N SER A 648 -33.22 32.22 3.72
CA SER A 648 -32.75 32.20 2.32
C SER A 648 -32.69 30.77 1.75
N HIS A 649 -32.63 29.73 2.60
CA HIS A 649 -32.59 28.32 2.16
C HIS A 649 -33.96 27.60 2.07
N ALA A 650 -35.08 28.31 2.28
CA ALA A 650 -36.38 27.68 2.48
C ALA A 650 -37.01 27.06 1.22
N ALA A 651 -36.64 27.50 0.01
CA ALA A 651 -37.27 27.02 -1.22
C ALA A 651 -36.72 25.66 -1.72
N ALA A 652 -35.44 25.36 -1.46
CA ALA A 652 -34.84 24.06 -1.80
C ALA A 652 -35.18 22.97 -0.76
N SER A 653 -35.23 23.34 0.53
CA SER A 653 -35.64 22.46 1.63
C SER A 653 -37.12 22.06 1.59
N ALA A 654 -38.00 22.89 1.05
CA ALA A 654 -39.42 22.56 0.93
C ALA A 654 -39.70 21.45 -0.09
N ARG A 655 -38.90 21.33 -1.16
CA ARG A 655 -39.07 20.29 -2.19
C ARG A 655 -38.55 18.93 -1.75
N SER A 656 -37.44 18.88 -1.01
CA SER A 656 -36.92 17.62 -0.44
C SER A 656 -37.82 17.11 0.69
N ARG A 657 -38.39 18.01 1.51
CA ARG A 657 -39.32 17.61 2.57
C ARG A 657 -40.61 17.00 2.04
N ALA A 658 -41.20 17.56 0.98
CA ALA A 658 -42.39 16.99 0.35
C ALA A 658 -42.13 15.62 -0.30
N PHE A 659 -40.91 15.40 -0.82
CA PHE A 659 -40.48 14.09 -1.32
C PHE A 659 -40.35 13.07 -0.18
N TRP A 660 -39.66 13.42 0.92
CA TRP A 660 -39.50 12.54 2.08
C TRP A 660 -40.82 12.26 2.79
N GLU A 661 -41.74 13.21 2.87
CA GLU A 661 -43.08 13.01 3.44
C GLU A 661 -43.89 12.04 2.58
N ARG A 662 -43.84 12.15 1.24
CA ARG A 662 -44.47 11.17 0.34
C ARG A 662 -43.81 9.80 0.39
N ALA A 663 -42.48 9.72 0.41
CA ALA A 663 -41.75 8.45 0.50
C ALA A 663 -42.05 7.74 1.83
N THR A 664 -42.12 8.47 2.94
CA THR A 664 -42.45 7.90 4.25
C THR A 664 -43.89 7.44 4.29
N VAL A 665 -44.86 8.22 3.80
CA VAL A 665 -46.27 7.81 3.75
C VAL A 665 -46.46 6.59 2.84
N THR A 666 -45.81 6.55 1.67
CA THR A 666 -45.88 5.41 0.75
C THR A 666 -45.23 4.17 1.36
N GLY A 667 -44.06 4.31 1.99
CA GLY A 667 -43.37 3.22 2.67
C GLY A 667 -44.17 2.67 3.86
N THR A 668 -44.82 3.55 4.64
CA THR A 668 -45.67 3.12 5.76
C THR A 668 -46.92 2.41 5.24
N ALA A 669 -47.53 2.89 4.15
CA ALA A 669 -48.68 2.23 3.53
C ALA A 669 -48.31 0.84 2.99
N VAL A 670 -47.18 0.71 2.30
CA VAL A 670 -46.68 -0.59 1.80
C VAL A 670 -46.36 -1.54 2.96
N TYR A 671 -45.75 -1.03 4.04
CA TYR A 671 -45.44 -1.84 5.22
C TYR A 671 -46.70 -2.31 5.95
N VAL A 672 -47.75 -1.47 6.02
CA VAL A 672 -49.07 -1.85 6.56
C VAL A 672 -49.75 -2.90 5.68
N VAL A 673 -49.70 -2.76 4.35
CA VAL A 673 -50.21 -3.79 3.43
C VAL A 673 -49.43 -5.10 3.58
N TYR A 674 -48.10 -5.04 3.70
CA TYR A 674 -47.26 -6.22 3.91
C TYR A 674 -47.54 -6.92 5.25
N THR A 675 -47.71 -6.16 6.33
CA THR A 675 -48.02 -6.71 7.66
C THR A 675 -49.44 -7.27 7.76
N LEU A 676 -50.40 -6.74 6.99
CA LEU A 676 -51.74 -7.34 6.87
C LEU A 676 -51.77 -8.55 5.93
N ALA A 677 -50.95 -8.54 4.87
CA ALA A 677 -50.82 -9.66 3.94
C ALA A 677 -50.12 -10.87 4.56
N PHE A 678 -49.24 -10.67 5.54
CA PHE A 678 -48.51 -11.75 6.22
C PHE A 678 -49.43 -12.78 6.95
N PRO A 679 -50.37 -12.38 7.83
CA PRO A 679 -51.29 -13.33 8.45
C PRO A 679 -52.26 -13.96 7.44
N LEU A 680 -52.66 -13.22 6.39
CA LEU A 680 -53.45 -13.80 5.28
C LEU A 680 -52.64 -14.87 4.54
N ARG A 681 -51.36 -14.64 4.25
CA ARG A 681 -50.46 -15.61 3.63
C ARG A 681 -50.29 -16.86 4.48
N VAL A 682 -50.16 -16.71 5.80
CA VAL A 682 -50.08 -17.84 6.74
C VAL A 682 -51.41 -18.61 6.82
N MET A 683 -52.56 -17.92 6.74
CA MET A 683 -53.87 -18.57 6.71
C MET A 683 -54.16 -19.31 5.39
N PHE A 684 -53.69 -18.79 4.25
CA PHE A 684 -53.91 -19.41 2.93
C PHE A 684 -52.84 -20.44 2.55
N LEU A 685 -51.69 -20.47 3.23
CA LEU A 685 -50.61 -21.44 2.97
C LEU A 685 -51.11 -22.89 3.00
N PRO A 686 -51.87 -23.34 4.03
CA PRO A 686 -52.38 -24.72 4.07
C PRO A 686 -53.32 -25.04 2.90
N GLN A 687 -54.16 -24.08 2.49
CA GLN A 687 -55.08 -24.25 1.37
C GLN A 687 -54.37 -24.23 0.01
N PHE A 688 -53.28 -23.47 -0.10
CA PHE A 688 -52.44 -23.45 -1.28
C PHE A 688 -51.70 -24.77 -1.48
N TYR A 689 -51.14 -25.34 -0.40
CA TYR A 689 -50.49 -26.66 -0.48
C TYR A 689 -51.50 -27.78 -0.73
N THR A 690 -52.72 -27.73 -0.18
CA THR A 690 -53.75 -28.73 -0.54
C THR A 690 -54.23 -28.59 -1.98
N ALA A 691 -54.35 -27.37 -2.51
CA ALA A 691 -54.68 -27.14 -3.91
C ALA A 691 -53.56 -27.60 -4.86
N ILE A 692 -52.30 -27.37 -4.50
CA ILE A 692 -51.14 -27.87 -5.25
C ILE A 692 -51.06 -29.39 -5.17
N GLN A 693 -51.29 -30.00 -4.00
CA GLN A 693 -51.30 -31.45 -3.85
C GLN A 693 -52.39 -32.09 -4.73
N TRP A 694 -53.60 -31.52 -4.72
CA TRP A 694 -54.69 -31.93 -5.60
C TRP A 694 -54.33 -31.77 -7.08
N PHE A 695 -53.65 -30.67 -7.45
CA PHE A 695 -53.20 -30.43 -8.81
C PHE A 695 -52.11 -31.43 -9.25
N LEU A 696 -51.16 -31.76 -8.37
CA LEU A 696 -50.10 -32.73 -8.63
C LEU A 696 -50.64 -34.17 -8.73
N ASP A 697 -51.64 -34.52 -7.92
CA ASP A 697 -52.34 -35.80 -7.99
C ASP A 697 -53.19 -35.92 -9.28
N LEU A 698 -53.80 -34.81 -9.73
CA LEU A 698 -54.58 -34.77 -10.97
C LEU A 698 -53.71 -34.94 -12.24
N PHE A 699 -52.43 -34.55 -12.18
CA PHE A 699 -51.48 -34.67 -13.29
C PHE A 699 -50.47 -35.81 -13.14
N GLY A 700 -50.61 -36.68 -12.13
CA GLY A 700 -49.91 -37.96 -12.06
C GLY A 700 -48.38 -37.89 -11.88
N PHE A 701 -47.86 -36.82 -11.27
CA PHE A 701 -46.41 -36.65 -11.04
C PHE A 701 -45.89 -37.31 -9.74
N GLY A 702 -46.74 -37.99 -8.97
CA GLY A 702 -46.36 -38.71 -7.73
C GLY A 702 -45.97 -40.16 -7.98
N GLY A 703 -44.70 -40.42 -8.26
CA GLY A 703 -44.14 -41.76 -8.42
C GLY A 703 -44.05 -42.57 -7.12
N SER A 704 -44.43 -43.84 -7.20
CA SER A 704 -44.39 -44.87 -6.16
C SER A 704 -42.97 -45.37 -5.85
N SER A 705 -42.54 -45.36 -4.58
CA SER A 705 -41.75 -46.44 -3.96
C SER A 705 -41.59 -46.27 -2.44
N SER A 706 -42.29 -47.14 -1.69
CA SER A 706 -41.86 -47.86 -0.47
C SER A 706 -40.90 -47.21 0.54
N GLY A 707 -41.48 -46.77 1.68
CA GLY A 707 -41.20 -47.29 3.02
C GLY A 707 -39.82 -47.07 3.65
N LEU A 708 -39.70 -46.03 4.50
CA LEU A 708 -39.02 -46.11 5.80
C LEU A 708 -39.42 -44.92 6.70
N ASP A 709 -39.61 -45.24 7.98
CA ASP A 709 -40.34 -44.53 9.04
C ASP A 709 -39.96 -43.07 9.30
N ALA A 710 -40.98 -42.19 9.27
CA ALA A 710 -40.95 -40.86 9.89
C ALA A 710 -41.51 -40.93 11.33
N ARG A 711 -40.68 -41.37 12.27
CA ARG A 711 -40.90 -41.17 13.72
C ARG A 711 -39.56 -40.84 14.38
N GLY A 712 -39.13 -39.60 14.25
CA GLY A 712 -37.88 -39.12 14.86
C GLY A 712 -37.52 -37.69 14.49
N LEU A 713 -38.46 -36.74 14.59
CA LEU A 713 -38.13 -35.31 14.54
C LEU A 713 -39.15 -34.50 15.34
N MET A 714 -39.16 -34.78 16.65
CA MET A 714 -39.56 -33.84 17.68
C MET A 714 -38.63 -34.05 18.89
N MET A 715 -37.43 -33.50 18.81
CA MET A 715 -36.72 -32.82 19.90
C MET A 715 -35.79 -31.78 19.29
#